data_AF-A0A2E8D542-F1
#
_entry.id   AF-A0A2E8D542-F1
#
_cell.length_a   1.000
_cell.length_b   1.000
_cell.length_c   1.000
_cell.angle_alpha   90.00
_cell.angle_beta   90.00
_cell.angle_gamma   90.00
#
_symmetry.space_group_name_H-M   'P 1'
#
loop_
_entity.id
_entity.type
_entity.pdbx_description
1 polymer ?
#
loop_
_entity_poly.entity_id
_entity_poly.type
_entity_poly.pdbx_seq_one_letter_code
_entity_poly.pdbx_strand_id
1 'polypeptide(L)'
;MRAILTLFCLIGTALSGVAIQPAIGQDGKSPKPEVLDLLLKETPKPDYDAPVPDQISGRVVLHAGRETSGVTGVSVTDGYSVVKTNADGAYVLKPAADAVFVYITRPAGYDVQGHWYKPLSAQVDFDLRAADRDEDEFIFVHVTDTHVSQNLRSLEGLSRFVREVNALKPKPRFVVNSGDLLDLHKALISNPDSGHRDFRNYVGIMNHLAMPHYNVAGDHTDSSYRLTQFPRGDHRCGKPLYWEYLGPHFFSFEYGRIHFVSVDFGYHLGRRQILVKGKNLEYPTNEVQPVHIEWLKQDMARRTPGSFVVTTSEADLGDHCPGFAEIARQNDVRLQLVGDIHVVSHKARSVPYRSGGALAGCWWNAKTEQLCPDLSPQGYLIYRVVGEKLEHFYKGLGQRVAITSHRVGAPLQGRVTFQAHLVQPSPDESLEYSLNGEDWSPMREVGRPFYRAAFQATVDTASLADGLFTFHVRSTSGEVRTREFVVANQRDSSQFKTDAELTFSVGYDTGWTKHKAPTDKVDVLFNGQVTGTLDPNTRKEYSLTIPASRLRSANVLSFRFVQPKDGMSLSSPVLSFKEATFRDPRDTAIRRIRTAHWGQESEDWGGFIAGAAAPPDETPFHRKQNSFCFVLNPTQSPDIHADAEKGLPSGVQVTQYAPKSASFPGCTHIAFSGKTEIVTAGDRLFYRTDSQSPFRESAIKGLKDAHSVVFNPHDRLFYATDTGNHRLITFRDPASSQVQNRLTSLAETKLKRPHDIVFDQSTGWLYSLNPDSTQVFRFKTAGKTADVLDLSRHLGYSRALTVVNGRLYVIGSSIGAVVEVIDFGKQEYKIHNSFEKKKDAPAGSWKSTGLVLNDVDFFQGHWYATSYFCPTYAGHQNYDENKFIRFQTWQDLKEGTWDDLSRFLPSKVVPYYLTPGEGALFIAVFNHEHPGTFDKVYRLTISE
;
A
#
# COMPACT_ATOMS: atom_id res chain seq x y z
N MET A 1 -36.12 -58.81 11.54
CA MET A 1 -35.88 -59.03 12.99
C MET A 1 -35.83 -57.66 13.64
N ARG A 2 -36.95 -57.19 14.23
CA ARG A 2 -37.19 -57.03 15.69
C ARG A 2 -36.11 -56.12 16.35
N ALA A 3 -36.39 -54.99 17.01
CA ALA A 3 -37.64 -54.48 17.59
C ALA A 3 -37.45 -53.06 18.23
N ILE A 4 -38.51 -52.23 18.16
CA ILE A 4 -39.07 -51.27 19.16
C ILE A 4 -38.35 -49.92 19.42
N LEU A 5 -38.87 -48.76 18.96
CA LEU A 5 -39.91 -47.84 19.53
C LEU A 5 -39.56 -47.23 20.91
N THR A 6 -39.51 -45.90 21.12
CA THR A 6 -40.61 -45.00 21.61
C THR A 6 -40.01 -43.57 21.74
N LEU A 7 -40.44 -42.50 21.05
CA LEU A 7 -41.58 -41.54 21.19
C LEU A 7 -41.57 -40.59 22.43
N PHE A 8 -41.63 -39.26 22.17
CA PHE A 8 -42.36 -38.12 22.82
C PHE A 8 -41.55 -36.79 22.65
N CYS A 9 -41.91 -35.83 21.77
CA CYS A 9 -42.92 -34.72 21.87
C CYS A 9 -42.60 -33.70 23.00
N LEU A 10 -42.67 -32.35 22.88
CA LEU A 10 -43.37 -31.42 21.98
C LEU A 10 -42.91 -29.94 22.25
N ILE A 11 -42.77 -29.12 21.19
CA ILE A 11 -43.00 -27.65 20.98
C ILE A 11 -42.35 -26.55 21.86
N GLY A 12 -41.73 -25.56 21.18
CA GLY A 12 -41.49 -24.20 21.69
C GLY A 12 -40.75 -23.24 20.71
N THR A 13 -41.48 -22.67 19.74
CA THR A 13 -41.29 -21.40 19.00
C THR A 13 -39.91 -20.69 18.85
N ALA A 14 -39.49 -20.58 17.57
CA ALA A 14 -39.02 -19.39 16.81
C ALA A 14 -37.86 -18.50 17.33
N LEU A 15 -36.75 -18.46 16.59
CA LEU A 15 -36.32 -17.33 15.74
C LEU A 15 -34.96 -17.62 15.08
N SER A 16 -34.79 -17.02 13.90
CA SER A 16 -33.75 -17.14 12.89
C SER A 16 -32.32 -16.82 13.34
N GLY A 17 -31.36 -17.60 12.84
CA GLY A 17 -29.92 -17.30 12.91
C GLY A 17 -29.10 -18.39 12.22
N VAL A 18 -29.02 -18.35 10.90
CA VAL A 18 -28.09 -19.19 10.14
C VAL A 18 -26.70 -18.60 10.34
N ALA A 19 -25.95 -19.13 11.31
CA ALA A 19 -24.53 -18.89 11.44
C ALA A 19 -23.82 -19.68 10.33
N ILE A 20 -23.28 -18.97 9.34
CA ILE A 20 -22.31 -19.51 8.40
C ILE A 20 -21.01 -19.69 9.19
N GLN A 21 -20.73 -20.92 9.61
CA GLN A 21 -19.41 -21.30 10.12
C GLN A 21 -18.37 -21.10 9.00
N PRO A 22 -17.18 -20.56 9.29
CA PRO A 22 -16.07 -20.67 8.34
C PRO A 22 -15.73 -22.16 8.21
N ALA A 23 -15.70 -22.65 6.98
CA ALA A 23 -15.26 -24.00 6.67
C ALA A 23 -13.81 -24.16 7.16
N ILE A 24 -13.65 -24.88 8.27
CA ILE A 24 -12.37 -25.44 8.69
C ILE A 24 -11.98 -26.43 7.58
N GLY A 25 -11.01 -26.04 6.76
CA GLY A 25 -10.38 -26.97 5.84
C GLY A 25 -9.87 -28.17 6.64
N GLN A 26 -10.37 -29.36 6.28
CA GLN A 26 -9.80 -30.62 6.74
C GLN A 26 -8.40 -30.76 6.14
N ASP A 27 -7.41 -30.15 6.79
CA ASP A 27 -6.00 -30.49 6.74
C ASP A 27 -5.30 -29.53 7.71
N GLY A 28 -4.97 -30.02 8.91
CA GLY A 28 -4.25 -29.28 9.95
C GLY A 28 -2.81 -28.93 9.58
N LYS A 29 -2.61 -28.17 8.50
CA LYS A 29 -1.33 -27.59 8.11
C LYS A 29 -1.31 -26.14 8.58
N SER A 30 -0.24 -25.79 9.28
CA SER A 30 0.15 -24.40 9.57
C SER A 30 -0.03 -23.52 8.31
N PRO A 31 -0.52 -22.27 8.45
CA PRO A 31 -0.59 -21.35 7.31
C PRO A 31 0.79 -21.28 6.67
N LYS A 32 0.84 -21.47 5.34
CA LYS A 32 2.08 -21.38 4.57
C LYS A 32 2.76 -20.05 4.88
N PRO A 33 4.10 -19.98 4.96
CA PRO A 33 4.79 -18.72 5.16
C PRO A 33 4.38 -17.74 4.04
N GLU A 34 4.03 -16.49 4.39
CA GLU A 34 3.59 -15.49 3.41
C GLU A 34 4.72 -15.14 2.42
N VAL A 35 5.97 -15.20 2.87
CA VAL A 35 7.17 -15.09 2.03
C VAL A 35 7.68 -16.49 1.64
N LEU A 36 8.04 -16.69 0.37
CA LEU A 36 8.67 -17.93 -0.08
C LEU A 36 10.13 -17.98 0.40
N ASP A 37 10.58 -19.15 0.88
CA ASP A 37 12.00 -19.39 1.16
C ASP A 37 12.83 -19.12 -0.11
N LEU A 38 13.97 -18.44 0.02
CA LEU A 38 14.75 -18.05 -1.15
C LEU A 38 15.34 -19.27 -1.87
N LEU A 39 14.92 -19.51 -3.11
CA LEU A 39 15.48 -20.52 -4.00
C LEU A 39 16.56 -19.90 -4.87
N LEU A 40 17.80 -19.85 -4.38
CA LEU A 40 18.94 -19.35 -5.14
C LEU A 40 19.44 -20.43 -6.11
N LYS A 41 19.72 -20.04 -7.35
CA LYS A 41 20.33 -20.89 -8.37
C LYS A 41 21.71 -20.34 -8.71
N GLU A 42 22.64 -21.23 -9.03
CA GLU A 42 23.91 -20.82 -9.62
C GLU A 42 23.67 -20.29 -11.03
N THR A 43 24.26 -19.14 -11.31
CA THR A 43 24.20 -18.45 -12.59
C THR A 43 25.62 -18.33 -13.15
N PRO A 44 25.81 -18.45 -14.47
CA PRO A 44 27.08 -18.12 -15.10
C PRO A 44 27.44 -16.68 -14.77
N LYS A 45 28.67 -16.46 -14.31
CA LYS A 45 29.18 -15.13 -13.94
C LYS A 45 30.20 -14.66 -14.98
N PRO A 46 30.28 -13.36 -15.28
CA PRO A 46 31.38 -12.82 -16.06
C PRO A 46 32.72 -13.13 -15.39
N ASP A 47 33.71 -13.48 -16.20
CA ASP A 47 35.10 -13.44 -15.77
C ASP A 47 35.66 -12.07 -16.15
N TYR A 48 35.64 -11.15 -15.20
CA TYR A 48 36.05 -9.75 -15.45
C TYR A 48 37.56 -9.57 -15.61
N ASP A 49 38.35 -10.57 -15.23
CA ASP A 49 39.81 -10.53 -15.28
C ASP A 49 40.37 -11.32 -16.47
N ALA A 50 39.55 -12.17 -17.10
CA ALA A 50 39.92 -12.89 -18.32
C ALA A 50 40.00 -11.94 -19.53
N PRO A 51 41.01 -12.11 -20.41
CA PRO A 51 41.06 -11.38 -21.66
C PRO A 51 39.91 -11.83 -22.57
N VAL A 52 39.31 -10.86 -23.28
CA VAL A 52 38.33 -11.15 -24.33
C VAL A 52 39.04 -11.94 -25.45
N PRO A 53 38.56 -13.15 -25.82
CA PRO A 53 39.18 -13.93 -26.90
C PRO A 53 39.11 -13.20 -28.24
N ASP A 54 40.14 -13.31 -29.09
CA ASP A 54 40.13 -12.74 -30.45
C ASP A 54 38.99 -13.30 -31.32
N GLN A 55 38.59 -14.54 -31.04
CA GLN A 55 37.53 -15.26 -31.70
C GLN A 55 36.90 -16.26 -30.74
N ILE A 56 35.58 -16.41 -30.82
CA ILE A 56 34.80 -17.42 -30.12
C ILE A 56 34.15 -18.34 -31.16
N SER A 57 34.25 -19.64 -30.93
CA SER A 57 33.60 -20.65 -31.76
C SER A 57 32.71 -21.54 -30.92
N GLY A 58 31.78 -22.25 -31.55
CA GLY A 58 30.97 -23.23 -30.84
C GLY A 58 29.87 -23.81 -31.70
N ARG A 59 28.99 -24.59 -31.06
CA ARG A 59 27.84 -25.24 -31.68
C ARG A 59 26.58 -25.07 -30.84
N VAL A 60 25.44 -24.97 -31.52
CA VAL A 60 24.12 -25.14 -30.94
C VAL A 60 23.57 -26.49 -31.39
N VAL A 61 23.32 -27.38 -30.44
CA VAL A 61 22.91 -28.77 -30.71
C VAL A 61 21.55 -29.08 -30.11
N LEU A 62 20.74 -29.84 -30.84
CA LEU A 62 19.47 -30.38 -30.39
C LEU A 62 19.68 -31.78 -29.84
N HIS A 63 19.18 -32.03 -28.63
CA HIS A 63 19.13 -33.35 -28.01
C HIS A 63 17.77 -34.00 -28.24
N ALA A 64 17.76 -35.14 -28.92
CA ALA A 64 16.58 -35.99 -29.14
C ALA A 64 16.87 -37.40 -28.60
N GLY A 65 16.65 -37.60 -27.30
CA GLY A 65 17.01 -38.86 -26.64
C GLY A 65 18.53 -39.03 -26.55
N ARG A 66 19.10 -40.00 -27.26
CA ARG A 66 20.56 -40.23 -27.34
C ARG A 66 21.21 -39.60 -28.57
N GLU A 67 20.41 -39.06 -29.48
CA GLU A 67 20.90 -38.44 -30.72
C GLU A 67 21.11 -36.94 -30.52
N THR A 68 22.15 -36.41 -31.15
CA THR A 68 22.46 -34.98 -31.20
C THR A 68 22.59 -34.52 -32.64
N SER A 69 21.97 -33.39 -32.97
CA SER A 69 22.06 -32.77 -34.31
C SER A 69 22.29 -31.27 -34.19
N GLY A 70 23.04 -30.69 -35.14
CA GLY A 70 23.20 -29.24 -35.21
C GLY A 70 21.87 -28.52 -35.48
N VAL A 71 21.68 -27.34 -34.89
CA VAL A 71 20.50 -26.51 -35.15
C VAL A 71 20.90 -25.30 -35.98
N THR A 72 20.39 -25.24 -37.21
CA THR A 72 20.68 -24.16 -38.15
C THR A 72 19.91 -22.88 -37.83
N GLY A 73 20.51 -21.74 -38.16
CA GLY A 73 19.82 -20.45 -38.11
C GLY A 73 19.50 -19.94 -36.70
N VAL A 74 20.15 -20.45 -35.65
CA VAL A 74 20.04 -19.89 -34.28
C VAL A 74 20.91 -18.64 -34.19
N SER A 75 20.37 -17.55 -33.67
CA SER A 75 21.14 -16.33 -33.41
C SER A 75 22.05 -16.54 -32.21
N VAL A 76 23.33 -16.20 -32.36
CA VAL A 76 24.33 -16.17 -31.30
C VAL A 76 24.93 -14.78 -31.21
N THR A 77 25.07 -14.25 -30.00
CA THR A 77 25.42 -12.84 -29.75
C THR A 77 26.29 -12.70 -28.50
N ASP A 78 27.08 -11.63 -28.47
CA ASP A 78 27.84 -11.15 -27.32
C ASP A 78 27.25 -9.88 -26.68
N GLY A 79 26.14 -9.37 -27.23
CA GLY A 79 25.49 -8.11 -26.83
C GLY A 79 25.84 -6.91 -27.71
N TYR A 80 26.68 -7.13 -28.72
CA TYR A 80 27.17 -6.10 -29.63
C TYR A 80 27.01 -6.52 -31.09
N SER A 81 27.25 -7.80 -31.40
CA SER A 81 27.17 -8.39 -32.73
C SER A 81 26.33 -9.67 -32.71
N VAL A 82 25.67 -9.96 -33.84
CA VAL A 82 24.83 -11.17 -33.97
C VAL A 82 25.27 -12.00 -35.18
N VAL A 83 25.54 -13.29 -34.95
CA VAL A 83 25.84 -14.29 -35.97
C VAL A 83 24.79 -15.39 -35.99
N LYS A 84 24.78 -16.21 -37.05
CA LYS A 84 23.85 -17.34 -37.21
C LYS A 84 24.62 -18.66 -37.27
N THR A 85 24.06 -19.68 -36.64
CA THR A 85 24.57 -21.05 -36.78
C THR A 85 24.36 -21.56 -38.21
N ASN A 86 25.33 -22.32 -38.72
CA ASN A 86 25.24 -22.99 -40.01
C ASN A 86 24.42 -24.30 -39.93
N ALA A 87 24.40 -25.10 -41.00
CA ALA A 87 23.64 -26.37 -41.05
C ALA A 87 24.05 -27.38 -39.97
N ASP A 88 25.32 -27.38 -39.55
CA ASP A 88 25.86 -28.26 -38.50
C ASP A 88 25.71 -27.68 -37.09
N GLY A 89 24.97 -26.58 -36.95
CA GLY A 89 24.81 -25.83 -35.70
C GLY A 89 26.04 -25.02 -35.30
N ALA A 90 27.10 -24.99 -36.11
CA ALA A 90 28.35 -24.31 -35.78
C ALA A 90 28.27 -22.80 -36.04
N TYR A 91 28.97 -22.02 -35.22
CA TYR A 91 29.11 -20.58 -35.38
C TYR A 91 30.53 -20.11 -35.03
N VAL A 92 30.88 -18.93 -35.54
CA VAL A 92 32.10 -18.21 -35.22
C VAL A 92 31.74 -16.74 -35.02
N LEU A 93 32.18 -16.16 -33.92
CA LEU A 93 31.90 -14.78 -33.51
C LEU A 93 33.22 -14.10 -33.16
N LYS A 94 33.41 -12.87 -33.62
CA LYS A 94 34.46 -11.99 -33.11
C LYS A 94 33.83 -11.13 -32.00
N PRO A 95 34.13 -11.37 -30.72
CA PRO A 95 33.49 -10.63 -29.64
C PRO A 95 33.97 -9.17 -29.63
N ALA A 96 33.08 -8.26 -29.21
CA ALA A 96 33.43 -6.88 -28.91
C ALA A 96 34.34 -6.81 -27.68
N ALA A 97 35.22 -5.80 -27.62
CA ALA A 97 36.14 -5.60 -26.50
C ALA A 97 35.42 -5.40 -25.15
N ASP A 98 34.17 -4.95 -25.17
CA ASP A 98 33.37 -4.72 -23.97
C ASP A 98 32.41 -5.88 -23.65
N ALA A 99 32.44 -6.97 -24.43
CA ALA A 99 31.62 -8.16 -24.19
C ALA A 99 31.95 -8.85 -22.86
N VAL A 100 30.93 -9.43 -22.23
CA VAL A 100 31.07 -10.16 -20.96
C VAL A 100 30.42 -11.56 -21.00
N PHE A 101 29.57 -11.82 -22.00
CA PHE A 101 28.90 -13.11 -22.20
C PHE A 101 28.82 -13.45 -23.68
N VAL A 102 28.59 -14.73 -23.98
CA VAL A 102 28.03 -15.21 -25.25
C VAL A 102 26.72 -15.92 -24.95
N TYR A 103 25.71 -15.71 -25.79
CA TYR A 103 24.36 -16.24 -25.57
C TYR A 103 23.57 -16.40 -26.86
N ILE A 104 22.47 -17.14 -26.78
CA ILE A 104 21.60 -17.44 -27.92
C ILE A 104 20.23 -16.81 -27.78
N THR A 105 19.63 -16.46 -28.92
CA THR A 105 18.18 -16.26 -29.00
C THR A 105 17.53 -17.63 -28.92
N ARG A 106 16.71 -17.88 -27.88
CA ARG A 106 15.93 -19.12 -27.80
C ARG A 106 15.03 -19.22 -29.04
N PRO A 107 15.20 -20.22 -29.91
CA PRO A 107 14.39 -20.34 -31.12
C PRO A 107 13.02 -20.94 -30.82
N ALA A 108 12.01 -20.52 -31.59
CA ALA A 108 10.65 -21.07 -31.49
C ALA A 108 10.63 -22.60 -31.61
N GLY A 109 9.82 -23.29 -30.81
CA GLY A 109 9.71 -24.75 -30.81
C GLY A 109 10.80 -25.53 -30.05
N TYR A 110 11.76 -24.86 -29.39
CA TYR A 110 12.86 -25.52 -28.66
C TYR A 110 13.09 -24.97 -27.25
N ASP A 111 13.20 -25.79 -26.20
CA ASP A 111 13.70 -25.30 -24.91
C ASP A 111 15.23 -25.33 -24.84
N VAL A 112 15.82 -24.36 -24.15
CA VAL A 112 17.25 -24.40 -23.81
C VAL A 112 17.47 -25.41 -22.68
N GLN A 113 18.45 -26.29 -22.84
CA GLN A 113 18.96 -27.15 -21.78
C GLN A 113 20.14 -26.47 -21.08
N GLY A 114 20.05 -26.29 -19.77
CA GLY A 114 21.06 -25.55 -19.00
C GLY A 114 20.93 -24.03 -19.19
N HIS A 115 22.05 -23.34 -19.37
CA HIS A 115 22.08 -21.88 -19.46
C HIS A 115 22.06 -21.41 -20.92
N TRP A 116 21.22 -20.42 -21.20
CA TRP A 116 21.11 -19.75 -22.51
C TRP A 116 22.20 -18.70 -22.76
N TYR A 117 23.00 -18.41 -21.73
CA TYR A 117 24.17 -17.53 -21.77
C TYR A 117 25.32 -18.17 -20.99
N LYS A 118 26.56 -17.84 -21.35
CA LYS A 118 27.79 -18.33 -20.73
C LYS A 118 28.86 -17.22 -20.71
N PRO A 119 29.81 -17.22 -19.76
CA PRO A 119 30.96 -16.31 -19.81
C PRO A 119 31.76 -16.50 -21.10
N LEU A 120 32.56 -15.49 -21.45
CA LEU A 120 33.46 -15.58 -22.59
C LEU A 120 34.45 -16.73 -22.44
N SER A 121 34.63 -17.48 -23.52
CA SER A 121 35.62 -18.55 -23.67
C SER A 121 35.90 -18.72 -25.16
N ALA A 122 37.07 -19.26 -25.53
CA ALA A 122 37.40 -19.54 -26.93
C ALA A 122 36.40 -20.51 -27.58
N GLN A 123 35.78 -21.39 -26.77
CA GLN A 123 34.73 -22.30 -27.20
C GLN A 123 33.52 -22.20 -26.27
N VAL A 124 32.33 -21.96 -26.85
CA VAL A 124 31.06 -21.85 -26.13
C VAL A 124 29.96 -22.61 -26.87
N ASP A 125 29.52 -23.75 -26.34
CA ASP A 125 28.45 -24.56 -26.94
C ASP A 125 27.10 -24.32 -26.24
N PHE A 126 25.98 -24.58 -26.91
CA PHE A 126 24.63 -24.51 -26.33
C PHE A 126 23.79 -25.73 -26.70
N ASP A 127 22.93 -26.14 -25.78
CA ASP A 127 22.13 -27.35 -25.90
C ASP A 127 20.64 -26.98 -25.90
N LEU A 128 19.90 -27.55 -26.85
CA LEU A 128 18.47 -27.39 -27.03
C LEU A 128 17.76 -28.74 -26.91
N ARG A 129 16.47 -28.71 -26.61
CA ARG A 129 15.54 -29.83 -26.78
C ARG A 129 14.29 -29.33 -27.47
N ALA A 130 13.53 -30.22 -28.11
CA ALA A 130 12.20 -29.86 -28.59
C ALA A 130 11.33 -29.36 -27.42
N ALA A 131 10.52 -28.33 -27.66
CA ALA A 131 9.54 -27.87 -26.68
C ALA A 131 8.49 -28.97 -26.44
N ASP A 132 8.03 -29.10 -25.20
CA ASP A 132 7.06 -30.14 -24.80
C ASP A 132 5.65 -29.92 -25.40
N ARG A 133 5.41 -28.79 -26.06
CA ARG A 133 4.15 -28.40 -26.72
C ARG A 133 4.44 -27.57 -27.96
N ASP A 134 3.53 -27.61 -28.93
CA ASP A 134 3.52 -26.60 -29.99
C ASP A 134 3.31 -25.19 -29.42
N GLU A 135 3.75 -24.19 -30.17
CA GLU A 135 3.70 -22.78 -29.77
C GLU A 135 2.78 -21.97 -30.69
N ASP A 136 1.81 -22.65 -31.32
CA ASP A 136 0.76 -22.03 -32.13
C ASP A 136 -0.23 -21.25 -31.25
N GLU A 137 -0.45 -21.75 -30.04
CA GLU A 137 -1.15 -21.07 -28.95
C GLU A 137 -0.35 -21.14 -27.66
N PHE A 138 -0.10 -20.00 -27.03
CA PHE A 138 0.55 -19.95 -25.72
C PHE A 138 0.08 -18.77 -24.89
N ILE A 139 0.35 -18.85 -23.58
CA ILE A 139 0.03 -17.79 -22.63
C ILE A 139 1.32 -17.28 -22.02
N PHE A 140 1.43 -15.97 -21.81
CA PHE A 140 2.53 -15.40 -21.03
C PHE A 140 2.02 -14.33 -20.08
N VAL A 141 2.80 -14.08 -19.03
CA VAL A 141 2.53 -13.03 -18.06
C VAL A 141 3.51 -11.89 -18.28
N HIS A 142 3.00 -10.65 -18.33
CA HIS A 142 3.79 -9.43 -18.33
C HIS A 142 3.60 -8.75 -16.98
N VAL A 143 4.68 -8.70 -16.21
CA VAL A 143 4.78 -7.97 -14.95
C VAL A 143 5.78 -6.83 -15.14
N THR A 144 5.73 -5.82 -14.29
CA THR A 144 6.65 -4.69 -14.33
C THR A 144 6.69 -4.01 -12.97
N ASP A 145 7.76 -3.25 -12.70
CA ASP A 145 7.84 -2.35 -11.55
C ASP A 145 7.56 -3.11 -10.25
N THR A 146 8.36 -4.15 -10.03
CA THR A 146 8.24 -4.99 -8.84
C THR A 146 8.84 -4.33 -7.60
N HIS A 147 9.79 -3.39 -7.78
CA HIS A 147 10.39 -2.58 -6.71
C HIS A 147 10.73 -3.39 -5.45
N VAL A 148 11.40 -4.52 -5.66
CA VAL A 148 11.70 -5.47 -4.59
C VAL A 148 12.88 -4.96 -3.77
N SER A 149 12.75 -5.03 -2.45
CA SER A 149 13.78 -4.60 -1.52
C SER A 149 13.84 -5.56 -0.33
N GLN A 150 14.33 -5.07 0.82
CA GLN A 150 14.23 -5.78 2.09
C GLN A 150 12.90 -5.49 2.82
N ASN A 151 12.02 -4.69 2.23
CA ASN A 151 10.68 -4.43 2.77
C ASN A 151 9.81 -5.71 2.71
N LEU A 152 9.26 -6.13 3.85
CA LEU A 152 8.47 -7.36 3.98
C LEU A 152 7.31 -7.44 2.98
N ARG A 153 6.59 -6.35 2.73
CA ARG A 153 5.45 -6.35 1.79
C ARG A 153 5.87 -6.56 0.35
N SER A 154 7.05 -6.07 -0.03
CA SER A 154 7.60 -6.37 -1.36
C SER A 154 7.87 -7.87 -1.51
N LEU A 155 8.36 -8.51 -0.45
CA LEU A 155 8.65 -9.95 -0.43
C LEU A 155 7.36 -10.80 -0.43
N GLU A 156 6.36 -10.41 0.37
CA GLU A 156 5.05 -11.05 0.42
C GLU A 156 4.30 -10.89 -0.90
N GLY A 157 4.32 -9.68 -1.47
CA GLY A 157 3.68 -9.36 -2.74
C GLY A 157 4.29 -10.13 -3.91
N LEU A 158 5.62 -10.17 -4.02
CA LEU A 158 6.31 -10.98 -5.03
C LEU A 158 6.06 -12.49 -4.82
N SER A 159 6.09 -12.96 -3.57
CA SER A 159 5.79 -14.36 -3.23
C SER A 159 4.36 -14.75 -3.61
N ARG A 160 3.39 -13.85 -3.37
CA ARG A 160 2.00 -14.01 -3.80
C ARG A 160 1.88 -14.06 -5.32
N PHE A 161 2.53 -13.15 -6.03
CA PHE A 161 2.58 -13.14 -7.49
C PHE A 161 3.05 -14.50 -8.04
N VAL A 162 4.17 -15.01 -7.54
CA VAL A 162 4.72 -16.30 -7.97
C VAL A 162 3.75 -17.45 -7.72
N ARG A 163 3.10 -17.50 -6.54
CA ARG A 163 2.09 -18.53 -6.22
C ARG A 163 0.89 -18.45 -7.16
N GLU A 164 0.38 -17.24 -7.44
CA GLU A 164 -0.75 -17.04 -8.34
C GLU A 164 -0.43 -17.46 -9.76
N VAL A 165 0.71 -17.03 -10.31
CA VAL A 165 1.13 -17.38 -11.66
C VAL A 165 1.32 -18.90 -11.80
N ASN A 166 1.92 -19.56 -10.81
CA ASN A 166 2.08 -21.01 -10.79
C ASN A 166 0.74 -21.76 -10.71
N ALA A 167 -0.28 -21.15 -10.09
CA ALA A 167 -1.60 -21.75 -9.95
C ALA A 167 -2.43 -21.69 -11.25
N LEU A 168 -2.06 -20.85 -12.22
CA LEU A 168 -2.85 -20.69 -13.44
C LEU A 168 -2.93 -21.99 -14.28
N LYS A 169 -4.14 -22.28 -14.80
CA LYS A 169 -4.47 -23.42 -15.67
C LYS A 169 -5.21 -22.97 -16.95
N PRO A 170 -4.76 -23.39 -18.15
CA PRO A 170 -3.43 -23.97 -18.47
C PRO A 170 -2.28 -23.11 -17.94
N LYS A 171 -1.07 -23.65 -17.80
CA LYS A 171 0.08 -22.89 -17.28
C LYS A 171 0.60 -21.84 -18.28
N PRO A 172 1.03 -20.63 -17.86
CA PRO A 172 1.81 -19.74 -18.71
C PRO A 172 3.12 -20.40 -19.18
N ARG A 173 3.52 -20.08 -20.40
CA ARG A 173 4.76 -20.54 -21.05
C ARG A 173 6.00 -19.85 -20.52
N PHE A 174 5.88 -18.56 -20.18
CA PHE A 174 6.92 -17.76 -19.55
C PHE A 174 6.32 -16.54 -18.82
N VAL A 175 7.16 -15.87 -18.03
CA VAL A 175 6.91 -14.55 -17.45
C VAL A 175 7.93 -13.57 -18.04
N VAL A 176 7.52 -12.36 -18.37
CA VAL A 176 8.43 -11.26 -18.70
C VAL A 176 8.21 -10.11 -17.72
N ASN A 177 9.29 -9.64 -17.12
CA ASN A 177 9.32 -8.42 -16.31
C ASN A 177 9.95 -7.29 -17.14
N SER A 178 9.23 -6.21 -17.42
CA SER A 178 9.71 -5.13 -18.30
C SER A 178 10.55 -4.04 -17.62
N GLY A 179 10.90 -4.16 -16.34
CA GLY A 179 11.79 -3.20 -15.69
C GLY A 179 11.54 -3.02 -14.21
N ASP A 180 12.38 -2.21 -13.57
CA ASP A 180 12.26 -1.84 -12.15
C ASP A 180 12.05 -3.04 -11.22
N LEU A 181 13.00 -3.97 -11.34
CA LEU A 181 12.99 -5.22 -10.60
C LEU A 181 13.12 -4.97 -9.10
N LEU A 182 14.02 -4.04 -8.76
CA LEU A 182 14.41 -3.68 -7.39
C LEU A 182 14.00 -2.24 -7.08
N ASP A 183 14.20 -1.83 -5.82
CA ASP A 183 14.02 -0.45 -5.35
C ASP A 183 15.38 0.21 -5.05
N LEU A 184 16.38 0.03 -5.93
CA LEU A 184 17.67 0.70 -5.77
C LEU A 184 17.56 2.16 -6.19
N HIS A 185 18.43 3.00 -5.63
CA HIS A 185 18.40 4.41 -5.97
C HIS A 185 19.02 4.63 -7.37
N LYS A 186 18.23 5.22 -8.28
CA LYS A 186 18.60 5.61 -9.67
C LYS A 186 19.87 6.44 -9.83
N ALA A 187 20.55 6.82 -8.75
CA ALA A 187 21.77 7.62 -8.79
C ALA A 187 23.02 6.82 -8.39
N LEU A 188 22.88 5.49 -8.25
CA LEU A 188 23.95 4.59 -7.80
C LEU A 188 24.55 4.99 -6.45
N ILE A 189 23.70 5.41 -5.51
CA ILE A 189 24.11 5.78 -4.14
C ILE A 189 23.74 4.71 -3.11
N SER A 190 22.93 3.72 -3.47
CA SER A 190 22.68 2.55 -2.62
C SER A 190 23.98 1.78 -2.41
N ASN A 191 24.25 1.35 -1.18
CA ASN A 191 25.42 0.53 -0.87
C ASN A 191 25.36 -0.82 -1.62
N PRO A 192 26.48 -1.33 -2.19
CA PRO A 192 26.48 -2.59 -2.93
C PRO A 192 25.91 -3.79 -2.17
N ASP A 193 26.13 -3.88 -0.85
CA ASP A 193 25.56 -4.99 -0.06
C ASP A 193 24.03 -4.96 0.00
N SER A 194 23.41 -3.77 -0.08
CA SER A 194 21.96 -3.67 -0.20
C SER A 194 21.52 -4.24 -1.53
N GLY A 195 22.18 -3.84 -2.62
CA GLY A 195 21.96 -4.41 -3.95
C GLY A 195 22.03 -5.94 -3.94
N HIS A 196 23.06 -6.52 -3.33
CA HIS A 196 23.19 -7.98 -3.23
C HIS A 196 21.99 -8.61 -2.48
N ARG A 197 21.53 -8.01 -1.39
CA ARG A 197 20.38 -8.52 -0.64
C ARG A 197 19.08 -8.40 -1.44
N ASP A 198 18.88 -7.28 -2.12
CA ASP A 198 17.68 -6.99 -2.90
C ASP A 198 17.60 -7.94 -4.13
N PHE A 199 18.71 -8.15 -4.84
CA PHE A 199 18.80 -9.17 -5.90
C PHE A 199 18.57 -10.59 -5.38
N ARG A 200 19.18 -10.98 -4.26
CA ARG A 200 18.97 -12.31 -3.65
C ARG A 200 17.50 -12.55 -3.31
N ASN A 201 16.81 -11.54 -2.79
CA ASN A 201 15.38 -11.60 -2.52
C ASN A 201 14.59 -11.77 -3.83
N TYR A 202 14.82 -10.91 -4.82
CA TYR A 202 14.15 -10.95 -6.12
C TYR A 202 14.31 -12.31 -6.79
N VAL A 203 15.55 -12.73 -7.06
CA VAL A 203 15.83 -13.99 -7.77
C VAL A 203 15.43 -15.21 -6.93
N GLY A 204 15.64 -15.16 -5.62
CA GLY A 204 15.27 -16.25 -4.71
C GLY A 204 13.77 -16.55 -4.74
N ILE A 205 12.93 -15.52 -4.82
CA ILE A 205 11.48 -15.67 -4.92
C ILE A 205 11.06 -16.01 -6.36
N MET A 206 11.54 -15.27 -7.37
CA MET A 206 11.17 -15.48 -8.78
C MET A 206 11.59 -16.86 -9.30
N ASN A 207 12.64 -17.47 -8.73
CA ASN A 207 13.08 -18.82 -9.09
C ASN A 207 12.08 -19.93 -8.76
N HIS A 208 11.07 -19.65 -7.93
CA HIS A 208 9.94 -20.56 -7.69
C HIS A 208 8.92 -20.57 -8.83
N LEU A 209 8.98 -19.63 -9.79
CA LEU A 209 8.18 -19.74 -11.01
C LEU A 209 8.53 -21.05 -11.71
N ALA A 210 7.50 -21.84 -11.99
CA ALA A 210 7.66 -23.15 -12.58
C ALA A 210 7.70 -23.10 -14.12
N MET A 211 8.03 -21.93 -14.67
CA MET A 211 8.24 -21.60 -16.07
C MET A 211 9.42 -20.61 -16.17
N PRO A 212 10.06 -20.47 -17.34
CA PRO A 212 11.09 -19.46 -17.56
C PRO A 212 10.58 -18.04 -17.27
N HIS A 213 11.46 -17.19 -16.76
CA HIS A 213 11.19 -15.78 -16.58
C HIS A 213 12.32 -14.93 -17.16
N TYR A 214 11.96 -13.86 -17.86
CA TYR A 214 12.86 -12.94 -18.54
C TYR A 214 12.76 -11.57 -17.88
N ASN A 215 13.86 -10.98 -17.46
CA ASN A 215 13.86 -9.74 -16.70
C ASN A 215 14.58 -8.66 -17.49
N VAL A 216 13.87 -7.62 -17.91
CA VAL A 216 14.47 -6.44 -18.52
C VAL A 216 15.07 -5.57 -17.40
N ALA A 217 16.21 -4.95 -17.66
CA ALA A 217 16.77 -3.98 -16.73
C ALA A 217 15.89 -2.71 -16.68
N GLY A 218 15.81 -2.10 -15.51
CA GLY A 218 15.24 -0.75 -15.36
C GLY A 218 16.13 0.14 -14.50
N ASP A 219 15.84 1.43 -14.44
CA ASP A 219 16.70 2.40 -13.79
C ASP A 219 16.78 2.25 -12.26
N HIS A 220 15.80 1.59 -11.62
CA HIS A 220 15.87 1.17 -10.21
C HIS A 220 16.59 -0.17 -9.99
N THR A 221 17.12 -0.78 -11.05
CA THR A 221 17.82 -2.08 -11.00
C THR A 221 19.35 -1.92 -10.98
N ASP A 222 19.86 -0.79 -11.49
CA ASP A 222 21.30 -0.54 -11.53
C ASP A 222 21.89 -0.28 -10.13
N SER A 223 23.15 -0.68 -9.95
CA SER A 223 23.80 -0.69 -8.63
C SER A 223 25.15 0.02 -8.62
N SER A 224 25.60 0.45 -7.45
CA SER A 224 26.94 1.02 -7.27
C SER A 224 28.06 -0.03 -7.21
N TYR A 225 27.74 -1.30 -7.48
CA TYR A 225 28.70 -2.40 -7.45
C TYR A 225 29.71 -2.30 -8.62
N ARG A 226 31.00 -2.50 -8.31
CA ARG A 226 32.14 -2.42 -9.27
C ARG A 226 32.31 -1.08 -10.00
N LEU A 227 31.88 0.04 -9.42
CA LEU A 227 32.08 1.38 -10.00
C LEU A 227 33.56 1.75 -10.26
N THR A 228 34.51 1.16 -9.55
CA THR A 228 35.94 1.36 -9.84
C THR A 228 36.35 0.72 -11.17
N GLN A 229 35.77 -0.43 -11.52
CA GLN A 229 36.06 -1.16 -12.74
C GLN A 229 35.25 -0.61 -13.93
N PHE A 230 33.99 -0.22 -13.67
CA PHE A 230 33.08 0.35 -14.66
C PHE A 230 32.61 1.74 -14.18
N PRO A 231 33.44 2.77 -14.32
CA PRO A 231 33.13 4.11 -13.83
C PRO A 231 32.04 4.79 -14.67
N ARG A 232 31.43 5.85 -14.13
CA ARG A 232 30.50 6.70 -14.90
C ARG A 232 31.17 7.19 -16.18
N GLY A 233 30.45 7.12 -17.28
CA GLY A 233 30.97 7.35 -18.63
C GLY A 233 31.21 6.07 -19.43
N ASP A 234 31.41 4.93 -18.74
CA ASP A 234 31.37 3.60 -19.35
C ASP A 234 29.90 3.15 -19.51
N HIS A 235 29.52 2.61 -20.67
CA HIS A 235 28.16 2.12 -20.90
C HIS A 235 27.81 0.88 -20.06
N ARG A 236 28.80 0.23 -19.43
CA ARG A 236 28.67 -0.89 -18.51
C ARG A 236 28.43 -0.47 -17.06
N CYS A 237 28.59 0.81 -16.74
CA CYS A 237 28.38 1.35 -15.41
C CYS A 237 26.98 0.99 -14.87
N GLY A 238 26.91 0.49 -13.63
CA GLY A 238 25.65 0.11 -12.97
C GLY A 238 25.22 -1.36 -13.15
N LYS A 239 25.65 -2.01 -14.24
CA LYS A 239 25.18 -3.33 -14.69
C LYS A 239 25.79 -4.58 -14.02
N PRO A 240 27.00 -4.57 -13.42
CA PRO A 240 27.65 -5.82 -12.99
C PRO A 240 26.84 -6.70 -12.04
N LEU A 241 26.07 -6.09 -11.13
CA LEU A 241 25.26 -6.85 -10.20
C LEU A 241 24.10 -7.56 -10.91
N TYR A 242 23.42 -6.87 -11.84
CA TYR A 242 22.43 -7.49 -12.71
C TYR A 242 23.05 -8.68 -13.46
N TRP A 243 24.24 -8.51 -14.04
CA TRP A 243 24.91 -9.59 -14.79
C TRP A 243 25.19 -10.83 -13.96
N GLU A 244 25.66 -10.65 -12.72
CA GLU A 244 25.95 -11.77 -11.84
C GLU A 244 24.69 -12.55 -11.40
N TYR A 245 23.54 -11.89 -11.29
CA TYR A 245 22.29 -12.52 -10.85
C TYR A 245 21.36 -12.97 -11.97
N LEU A 246 21.39 -12.31 -13.13
CA LEU A 246 20.38 -12.46 -14.20
C LEU A 246 20.98 -12.69 -15.59
N GLY A 247 22.28 -12.43 -15.79
CA GLY A 247 22.95 -12.59 -17.08
C GLY A 247 22.87 -11.35 -17.97
N PRO A 248 22.86 -11.49 -19.31
CA PRO A 248 22.86 -10.35 -20.21
C PRO A 248 21.54 -9.57 -20.15
N HIS A 249 21.61 -8.24 -20.32
CA HIS A 249 20.49 -7.29 -20.19
C HIS A 249 19.89 -6.91 -21.56
N PHE A 250 20.67 -7.03 -22.62
CA PHE A 250 20.21 -7.05 -24.01
C PHE A 250 20.12 -8.50 -24.47
N PHE A 251 18.92 -8.99 -24.76
CA PHE A 251 18.71 -10.36 -25.21
C PHE A 251 17.39 -10.49 -25.95
N SER A 252 17.24 -11.59 -26.68
CA SER A 252 16.01 -11.91 -27.40
C SER A 252 15.62 -13.37 -27.25
N PHE A 253 14.35 -13.65 -27.47
CA PHE A 253 13.80 -15.01 -27.44
C PHE A 253 12.54 -15.07 -28.32
N GLU A 254 12.25 -16.25 -28.84
CA GLU A 254 11.12 -16.45 -29.75
C GLU A 254 10.11 -17.44 -29.17
N TYR A 255 8.83 -17.15 -29.33
CA TYR A 255 7.72 -18.07 -29.05
C TYR A 255 6.69 -17.96 -30.17
N GLY A 256 6.35 -19.09 -30.80
CA GLY A 256 5.48 -19.11 -31.97
C GLY A 256 6.03 -18.20 -33.07
N ARG A 257 5.26 -17.17 -33.45
CA ARG A 257 5.63 -16.19 -34.50
C ARG A 257 6.14 -14.86 -33.96
N ILE A 258 6.46 -14.78 -32.66
CA ILE A 258 6.87 -13.54 -32.01
C ILE A 258 8.34 -13.62 -31.63
N HIS A 259 9.10 -12.62 -32.05
CA HIS A 259 10.45 -12.33 -31.58
C HIS A 259 10.37 -11.25 -30.50
N PHE A 260 10.63 -11.63 -29.25
CA PHE A 260 10.70 -10.73 -28.12
C PHE A 260 12.14 -10.23 -27.96
N VAL A 261 12.31 -8.92 -27.75
CA VAL A 261 13.63 -8.31 -27.54
C VAL A 261 13.63 -7.39 -26.32
N SER A 262 14.57 -7.65 -25.41
CA SER A 262 14.88 -6.84 -24.24
C SER A 262 15.75 -5.65 -24.62
N VAL A 263 15.30 -4.44 -24.26
CA VAL A 263 16.02 -3.19 -24.55
C VAL A 263 16.16 -2.39 -23.27
N ASP A 264 17.40 -2.25 -22.81
CA ASP A 264 17.78 -1.34 -21.73
C ASP A 264 18.07 0.05 -22.31
N PHE A 265 17.66 1.11 -21.61
CA PHE A 265 17.94 2.49 -21.97
C PHE A 265 18.58 3.28 -20.81
N GLY A 266 18.78 2.65 -19.65
CA GLY A 266 19.41 3.25 -18.48
C GLY A 266 20.95 3.22 -18.57
N TYR A 267 21.58 4.36 -18.83
CA TYR A 267 23.05 4.47 -18.87
C TYR A 267 23.58 5.62 -18.01
N HIS A 268 24.55 5.30 -17.16
CA HIS A 268 25.25 6.23 -16.27
C HIS A 268 26.50 6.84 -16.91
N LEU A 269 26.29 7.78 -17.82
CA LEU A 269 27.34 8.36 -18.66
C LEU A 269 27.97 9.64 -18.09
N GLY A 270 27.59 10.07 -16.88
CA GLY A 270 28.09 11.30 -16.28
C GLY A 270 27.38 12.58 -16.75
N ARG A 271 26.33 12.46 -17.59
CA ARG A 271 25.78 13.58 -18.37
C ARG A 271 24.53 14.24 -17.76
N ARG A 272 23.72 13.50 -16.99
CA ARG A 272 22.45 14.00 -16.42
C ARG A 272 22.59 14.22 -14.92
N GLN A 273 22.74 15.48 -14.52
CA GLN A 273 22.86 15.89 -13.12
C GLN A 273 21.54 16.46 -12.61
N ILE A 274 21.02 15.93 -11.51
CA ILE A 274 19.80 16.40 -10.85
C ILE A 274 20.14 16.89 -9.45
N LEU A 275 19.71 18.12 -9.12
CA LEU A 275 19.89 18.70 -7.80
C LEU A 275 18.89 18.09 -6.81
N VAL A 276 19.37 17.28 -5.87
CA VAL A 276 18.57 16.65 -4.83
C VAL A 276 19.12 17.07 -3.46
N LYS A 277 18.30 17.75 -2.66
CA LYS A 277 18.67 18.25 -1.31
C LYS A 277 20.02 19.01 -1.31
N GLY A 278 20.22 19.87 -2.30
CA GLY A 278 21.43 20.69 -2.42
C GLY A 278 22.67 19.96 -2.97
N LYS A 279 22.55 18.69 -3.39
CA LYS A 279 23.64 17.92 -4.01
C LYS A 279 23.27 17.55 -5.44
N ASN A 280 24.19 17.75 -6.38
CA ASN A 280 24.05 17.22 -7.73
C ASN A 280 24.32 15.72 -7.70
N LEU A 281 23.32 14.94 -8.07
CA LEU A 281 23.39 13.50 -8.24
C LEU A 281 23.29 13.16 -9.73
N GLU A 282 24.11 12.21 -10.18
CA GLU A 282 24.03 11.73 -11.56
C GLU A 282 22.97 10.64 -11.69
N TYR A 283 22.06 10.83 -12.63
CA TYR A 283 20.98 9.91 -13.00
C TYR A 283 21.26 9.32 -14.39
N PRO A 284 20.65 8.18 -14.75
CA PRO A 284 20.83 7.61 -16.07
C PRO A 284 20.32 8.57 -17.16
N THR A 285 20.99 8.53 -18.30
CA THR A 285 20.68 9.35 -19.48
C THR A 285 19.33 9.02 -20.10
N ASN A 286 18.80 7.82 -19.82
CA ASN A 286 17.54 7.31 -20.34
C ASN A 286 17.49 7.35 -21.87
N GLU A 287 18.56 6.91 -22.54
CA GLU A 287 18.68 6.88 -23.99
C GLU A 287 19.51 5.67 -24.42
N VAL A 288 18.99 4.86 -25.36
CA VAL A 288 19.70 3.72 -25.92
C VAL A 288 20.97 4.18 -26.66
N GLN A 289 22.11 3.57 -26.33
CA GLN A 289 23.40 3.98 -26.91
C GLN A 289 23.60 3.46 -28.34
N PRO A 290 24.34 4.18 -29.22
CA PRO A 290 24.53 3.81 -30.63
C PRO A 290 24.99 2.37 -30.86
N VAL A 291 25.86 1.86 -29.98
CA VAL A 291 26.36 0.49 -30.05
C VAL A 291 25.25 -0.56 -29.85
N HIS A 292 24.32 -0.30 -28.92
CA HIS A 292 23.19 -1.19 -28.65
C HIS A 292 22.03 -0.97 -29.62
N ILE A 293 21.91 0.21 -30.24
CA ILE A 293 21.01 0.43 -31.39
C ILE A 293 21.45 -0.45 -32.57
N GLU A 294 22.75 -0.54 -32.81
CA GLU A 294 23.29 -1.38 -33.88
C GLU A 294 23.06 -2.87 -33.58
N TRP A 295 23.33 -3.31 -32.34
CA TRP A 295 22.97 -4.66 -31.90
C TRP A 295 21.47 -4.95 -32.11
N LEU A 296 20.60 -4.05 -31.68
CA LEU A 296 19.14 -4.20 -31.80
C LEU A 296 18.71 -4.40 -33.26
N LYS A 297 19.26 -3.60 -34.19
CA LYS A 297 19.01 -3.78 -35.63
C LYS A 297 19.50 -5.15 -36.11
N GLN A 298 20.68 -5.57 -35.68
CA GLN A 298 21.26 -6.85 -36.09
C GLN A 298 20.47 -8.05 -35.58
N ASP A 299 19.99 -8.00 -34.34
CA ASP A 299 19.18 -9.03 -33.69
C ASP A 299 17.83 -9.19 -34.40
N MET A 300 17.07 -8.10 -34.53
CA MET A 300 15.77 -8.12 -35.19
C MET A 300 15.87 -8.53 -36.67
N ALA A 301 16.88 -8.05 -37.40
CA ALA A 301 17.08 -8.42 -38.80
C ALA A 301 17.43 -9.91 -38.98
N ARG A 302 17.95 -10.55 -37.92
CA ARG A 302 18.33 -11.96 -37.89
C ARG A 302 17.32 -12.81 -37.12
N ARG A 303 16.13 -12.33 -36.80
CA ARG A 303 15.07 -13.21 -36.23
C ARG A 303 14.66 -14.34 -37.18
N THR A 304 13.92 -15.32 -36.68
CA THR A 304 13.36 -16.39 -37.51
C THR A 304 12.45 -15.80 -38.61
N PRO A 305 12.62 -16.16 -39.90
CA PRO A 305 11.81 -15.61 -40.98
C PRO A 305 10.29 -15.79 -40.76
N GLY A 306 9.51 -14.76 -41.06
CA GLY A 306 8.05 -14.77 -40.90
C GLY A 306 7.53 -14.44 -39.49
N SER A 307 8.44 -14.17 -38.54
CA SER A 307 8.12 -13.61 -37.22
C SER A 307 8.02 -12.08 -37.24
N PHE A 308 7.25 -11.54 -36.30
CA PHE A 308 7.17 -10.10 -36.02
C PHE A 308 7.76 -9.80 -34.63
N VAL A 309 8.06 -8.53 -34.36
CA VAL A 309 8.77 -8.13 -33.14
C VAL A 309 7.83 -7.53 -32.09
N VAL A 310 8.06 -7.92 -30.83
CA VAL A 310 7.53 -7.26 -29.64
C VAL A 310 8.71 -6.81 -28.78
N THR A 311 8.84 -5.52 -28.51
CA THR A 311 9.90 -5.01 -27.62
C THR A 311 9.46 -5.07 -26.17
N THR A 312 10.42 -5.28 -25.27
CA THR A 312 10.24 -5.20 -23.81
C THR A 312 11.30 -4.25 -23.27
N SER A 313 10.86 -3.13 -22.70
CA SER A 313 11.70 -2.04 -22.18
C SER A 313 11.00 -1.38 -21.02
N GLU A 314 11.72 -0.75 -20.09
CA GLU A 314 11.08 -0.07 -18.96
C GLU A 314 10.17 1.10 -19.43
N ALA A 315 10.50 1.79 -20.52
CA ALA A 315 9.73 2.92 -21.06
C ALA A 315 9.60 2.88 -22.59
N ASP A 316 8.86 3.84 -23.18
CA ASP A 316 8.58 3.93 -24.63
C ASP A 316 9.87 4.20 -25.43
N LEU A 317 10.26 3.26 -26.28
CA LEU A 317 11.44 3.41 -27.13
C LEU A 317 11.27 4.51 -28.19
N GLY A 318 10.05 4.95 -28.48
CA GLY A 318 9.81 6.13 -29.31
C GLY A 318 10.48 7.40 -28.75
N ASP A 319 10.56 7.52 -27.42
CA ASP A 319 11.18 8.65 -26.73
C ASP A 319 12.63 8.35 -26.29
N HIS A 320 12.98 7.07 -26.09
CA HIS A 320 14.25 6.65 -25.50
C HIS A 320 15.23 5.98 -26.46
N CYS A 321 14.83 5.64 -27.70
CA CYS A 321 15.72 5.04 -28.69
C CYS A 321 15.81 5.92 -29.95
N PRO A 322 16.95 6.57 -30.21
CA PRO A 322 17.16 7.37 -31.42
C PRO A 322 16.82 6.60 -32.71
N GLY A 323 15.91 7.15 -33.51
CA GLY A 323 15.49 6.56 -34.78
C GLY A 323 14.55 5.34 -34.67
N PHE A 324 13.98 5.07 -33.49
CA PHE A 324 13.17 3.87 -33.24
C PHE A 324 12.02 3.67 -34.23
N ALA A 325 11.30 4.74 -34.62
CA ALA A 325 10.17 4.61 -35.54
C ALA A 325 10.56 3.98 -36.89
N GLU A 326 11.74 4.33 -37.42
CA GLU A 326 12.24 3.76 -38.68
C GLU A 326 12.76 2.34 -38.47
N ILE A 327 13.49 2.11 -37.38
CA ILE A 327 13.94 0.77 -36.98
C ILE A 327 12.76 -0.19 -36.86
N ALA A 328 11.70 0.25 -36.19
CA ALA A 328 10.48 -0.50 -35.98
C ALA A 328 9.78 -0.85 -37.29
N ARG A 329 9.66 0.12 -38.20
CA ARG A 329 9.06 -0.07 -39.52
C ARG A 329 9.85 -1.07 -40.36
N GLN A 330 11.19 -1.02 -40.32
CA GLN A 330 12.05 -1.95 -41.05
C GLN A 330 12.02 -3.38 -40.50
N ASN A 331 11.65 -3.54 -39.23
CA ASN A 331 11.74 -4.83 -38.53
C ASN A 331 10.39 -5.42 -38.11
N ASP A 332 9.27 -4.86 -38.57
CA ASP A 332 7.91 -5.31 -38.22
C ASP A 332 7.69 -5.36 -36.69
N VAL A 333 8.06 -4.28 -35.99
CA VAL A 333 7.75 -4.11 -34.57
C VAL A 333 6.29 -3.69 -34.43
N ARG A 334 5.49 -4.51 -33.74
CA ARG A 334 4.03 -4.34 -33.68
C ARG A 334 3.51 -3.91 -32.30
N LEU A 335 4.29 -4.12 -31.24
CA LEU A 335 3.91 -3.78 -29.87
C LEU A 335 5.15 -3.58 -29.00
N GLN A 336 5.06 -2.66 -28.04
CA GLN A 336 6.01 -2.53 -26.93
C GLN A 336 5.33 -2.88 -25.60
N LEU A 337 5.99 -3.68 -24.77
CA LEU A 337 5.60 -4.00 -23.39
C LEU A 337 6.46 -3.16 -22.45
N VAL A 338 5.83 -2.25 -21.69
CA VAL A 338 6.55 -1.24 -20.88
C VAL A 338 6.07 -1.13 -19.43
N GLY A 339 6.85 -0.40 -18.62
CA GLY A 339 6.70 -0.14 -17.18
C GLY A 339 6.82 1.35 -16.81
N ASP A 340 7.63 1.66 -15.78
CA ASP A 340 8.12 2.96 -15.27
C ASP A 340 7.05 3.87 -14.67
N ILE A 341 5.97 4.09 -15.42
CA ILE A 341 4.96 5.07 -15.06
C ILE A 341 3.90 4.52 -14.10
N HIS A 342 3.92 3.23 -13.74
CA HIS A 342 2.98 2.60 -12.80
C HIS A 342 1.49 2.78 -13.15
N VAL A 343 1.11 2.87 -14.42
CA VAL A 343 -0.31 3.06 -14.81
C VAL A 343 -0.73 2.02 -15.84
N VAL A 344 -1.94 1.52 -15.73
CA VAL A 344 -2.47 0.55 -16.70
C VAL A 344 -2.97 1.33 -17.90
N SER A 345 -2.22 1.30 -19.01
CA SER A 345 -2.56 2.09 -20.18
C SER A 345 -2.14 1.43 -21.50
N HIS A 346 -2.85 1.80 -22.57
CA HIS A 346 -2.51 1.46 -23.94
C HIS A 346 -2.43 2.75 -24.75
N LYS A 347 -1.33 2.96 -25.47
CA LYS A 347 -1.14 4.14 -26.31
C LYS A 347 -1.07 3.76 -27.78
N ALA A 348 -1.92 4.41 -28.56
CA ALA A 348 -1.90 4.33 -30.02
C ALA A 348 -0.82 5.28 -30.56
N ARG A 349 0.39 4.75 -30.73
CA ARG A 349 1.55 5.41 -31.37
C ARG A 349 1.79 4.77 -32.75
N SER A 350 2.82 5.22 -33.47
CA SER A 350 3.29 4.52 -34.68
C SER A 350 3.63 3.06 -34.38
N VAL A 351 4.24 2.82 -33.23
CA VAL A 351 4.38 1.49 -32.60
C VAL A 351 3.63 1.54 -31.27
N PRO A 352 2.46 0.90 -31.14
CA PRO A 352 1.68 0.98 -29.91
C PRO A 352 2.46 0.38 -28.73
N TYR A 353 2.24 0.94 -27.54
CA TYR A 353 2.79 0.36 -26.31
C TYR A 353 1.70 0.13 -25.28
N ARG A 354 1.96 -0.82 -24.37
CA ARG A 354 1.11 -1.10 -23.22
C ARG A 354 1.94 -1.06 -21.94
N SER A 355 1.53 -0.20 -21.01
CA SER A 355 2.06 -0.18 -19.65
C SER A 355 1.21 -1.07 -18.75
N GLY A 356 1.88 -1.96 -18.02
CA GLY A 356 1.28 -3.01 -17.21
C GLY A 356 0.85 -2.58 -15.81
N GLY A 357 0.74 -1.29 -15.51
CA GLY A 357 0.61 -0.83 -14.12
C GLY A 357 1.93 -0.99 -13.38
N ALA A 358 1.88 -1.39 -12.11
CA ALA A 358 3.04 -1.82 -11.35
C ALA A 358 2.63 -2.94 -10.40
N LEU A 359 3.46 -3.98 -10.26
CA LEU A 359 3.22 -4.99 -9.24
C LEU A 359 3.29 -4.37 -7.84
N ALA A 360 4.20 -3.40 -7.65
CA ALA A 360 4.36 -2.68 -6.41
C ALA A 360 3.27 -1.64 -6.13
N GLY A 361 2.45 -1.26 -7.12
CA GLY A 361 1.52 -0.13 -6.98
C GLY A 361 2.32 1.14 -6.75
N CYS A 362 2.06 1.89 -5.69
CA CYS A 362 2.91 3.01 -5.30
C CYS A 362 4.07 2.57 -4.36
N TRP A 363 5.04 1.80 -4.87
CA TRP A 363 6.22 1.28 -4.12
C TRP A 363 5.86 0.54 -2.83
N TRP A 364 4.88 -0.37 -2.88
CA TRP A 364 4.42 -1.17 -1.72
C TRP A 364 3.92 -0.33 -0.52
N ASN A 365 3.62 0.95 -0.72
CA ASN A 365 3.18 1.85 0.34
C ASN A 365 1.77 1.49 0.86
N ALA A 366 1.67 1.24 2.18
CA ALA A 366 0.41 0.89 2.87
C ALA A 366 -0.71 1.86 2.56
N LYS A 367 -0.36 3.15 2.59
CA LYS A 367 -1.30 4.26 2.61
C LYS A 367 -2.02 4.40 1.27
N THR A 368 -1.55 3.70 0.25
CA THR A 368 -2.13 3.67 -1.09
C THR A 368 -3.04 2.47 -1.34
N GLU A 369 -3.36 1.68 -0.31
CA GLU A 369 -4.42 0.66 -0.34
C GLU A 369 -4.27 -0.35 -1.49
N GLN A 370 -3.02 -0.75 -1.79
CA GLN A 370 -2.68 -1.65 -2.90
C GLN A 370 -3.09 -1.12 -4.28
N LEU A 371 -3.12 0.21 -4.46
CA LEU A 371 -3.41 0.86 -5.73
C LEU A 371 -2.16 1.44 -6.38
N CYS A 372 -2.20 1.46 -7.70
CA CYS A 372 -1.34 2.26 -8.57
C CYS A 372 -1.83 3.72 -8.57
N PRO A 373 -1.00 4.68 -9.03
CA PRO A 373 -1.39 6.10 -9.13
C PRO A 373 -2.63 6.38 -10.01
N ASP A 374 -3.08 5.43 -10.83
CA ASP A 374 -4.27 5.52 -11.69
C ASP A 374 -5.53 4.90 -11.09
N LEU A 375 -5.47 4.45 -9.83
CA LEU A 375 -6.50 3.68 -9.12
C LEU A 375 -6.69 2.25 -9.65
N SER A 376 -5.82 1.76 -10.54
CA SER A 376 -5.74 0.33 -10.84
C SER A 376 -5.13 -0.39 -9.64
N PRO A 377 -5.55 -1.62 -9.29
CA PRO A 377 -4.89 -2.36 -8.21
C PRO A 377 -3.46 -2.73 -8.61
N GLN A 378 -2.58 -2.97 -7.63
CA GLN A 378 -1.34 -3.73 -7.82
C GLN A 378 -1.63 -4.97 -8.66
N GLY A 379 -0.79 -5.32 -9.62
CA GLY A 379 -1.13 -6.42 -10.53
C GLY A 379 -0.21 -6.58 -11.72
N TYR A 380 -0.72 -7.31 -12.71
CA TYR A 380 0.02 -7.71 -13.90
C TYR A 380 -0.94 -8.01 -15.06
N LEU A 381 -0.41 -8.02 -16.28
CA LEU A 381 -1.14 -8.40 -17.49
C LEU A 381 -0.91 -9.86 -17.83
N ILE A 382 -1.95 -10.53 -18.31
CA ILE A 382 -1.88 -11.88 -18.84
C ILE A 382 -2.28 -11.83 -20.31
N TYR A 383 -1.46 -12.45 -21.16
CA TYR A 383 -1.67 -12.51 -22.61
C TYR A 383 -1.89 -13.94 -23.07
N ARG A 384 -2.83 -14.12 -23.99
CA ARG A 384 -2.99 -15.32 -24.80
C ARG A 384 -2.66 -14.97 -26.24
N VAL A 385 -1.74 -15.73 -26.83
CA VAL A 385 -1.30 -15.61 -28.21
C VAL A 385 -1.89 -16.76 -29.00
N VAL A 386 -2.54 -16.46 -30.12
CA VAL A 386 -2.99 -17.46 -31.11
C VAL A 386 -2.56 -16.98 -32.49
N GLY A 387 -1.54 -17.62 -33.05
CA GLY A 387 -0.86 -17.13 -34.25
C GLY A 387 -0.29 -15.72 -34.06
N GLU A 388 -0.90 -14.72 -34.69
CA GLU A 388 -0.50 -13.30 -34.55
C GLU A 388 -1.40 -12.48 -33.63
N LYS A 389 -2.47 -13.07 -33.07
CA LYS A 389 -3.44 -12.35 -32.23
C LYS A 389 -3.02 -12.39 -30.77
N LEU A 390 -2.96 -11.22 -30.13
CA LEU A 390 -2.67 -11.07 -28.71
C LEU A 390 -3.94 -10.61 -27.97
N GLU A 391 -4.60 -11.54 -27.29
CA GLU A 391 -5.67 -11.25 -26.34
C GLU A 391 -5.07 -11.03 -24.95
N HIS A 392 -5.63 -10.13 -24.14
CA HIS A 392 -5.11 -9.88 -22.80
C HIS A 392 -6.18 -9.45 -21.79
N PHE A 393 -5.84 -9.53 -20.51
CA PHE A 393 -6.57 -8.85 -19.44
C PHE A 393 -5.63 -8.49 -18.28
N TYR A 394 -6.02 -7.49 -17.49
CA TYR A 394 -5.33 -7.10 -16.27
C TYR A 394 -5.84 -7.91 -15.08
N LYS A 395 -4.92 -8.44 -14.28
CA LYS A 395 -5.24 -9.18 -13.05
C LYS A 395 -4.66 -8.43 -11.85
N GLY A 396 -5.53 -8.02 -10.93
CA GLY A 396 -5.10 -7.52 -9.62
C GLY A 396 -4.40 -8.62 -8.81
N LEU A 397 -3.29 -8.28 -8.18
CA LEU A 397 -2.58 -9.14 -7.24
C LEU A 397 -3.53 -9.46 -6.10
N GLY A 398 -3.79 -10.76 -5.88
CA GLY A 398 -4.73 -11.19 -4.88
C GLY A 398 -6.21 -11.08 -5.22
N GLN A 399 -6.54 -10.69 -6.43
CA GLN A 399 -7.91 -10.47 -6.86
C GLN A 399 -8.29 -11.48 -7.94
N ARG A 400 -9.46 -12.12 -7.77
CA ARG A 400 -10.11 -12.91 -8.84
C ARG A 400 -11.29 -12.14 -9.43
N VAL A 401 -11.95 -11.30 -8.64
CA VAL A 401 -13.05 -10.44 -9.09
C VAL A 401 -12.48 -9.10 -9.55
N ALA A 402 -12.87 -8.63 -10.73
CA ALA A 402 -12.56 -7.26 -11.17
C ALA A 402 -13.78 -6.60 -11.79
N ILE A 403 -14.09 -5.38 -11.34
CA ILE A 403 -15.10 -4.51 -11.96
C ILE A 403 -14.40 -3.73 -13.08
N THR A 404 -14.75 -4.06 -14.33
CA THR A 404 -14.13 -3.50 -15.54
C THR A 404 -14.92 -2.32 -16.11
N SER A 405 -16.15 -2.11 -15.68
CA SER A 405 -16.89 -0.86 -15.92
C SER A 405 -17.75 -0.45 -14.71
N HIS A 406 -18.00 0.82 -14.48
CA HIS A 406 -17.41 1.99 -15.13
C HIS A 406 -16.16 2.48 -14.37
N ARG A 407 -15.50 3.54 -14.86
CA ARG A 407 -14.44 4.20 -14.09
C ARG A 407 -15.01 4.75 -12.78
N VAL A 408 -14.16 4.88 -11.76
CA VAL A 408 -14.51 5.52 -10.48
C VAL A 408 -15.14 6.88 -10.76
N GLY A 409 -16.27 7.18 -10.13
CA GLY A 409 -16.96 8.46 -10.23
C GLY A 409 -17.62 8.73 -11.58
N ALA A 410 -17.72 7.74 -12.49
CA ALA A 410 -18.35 7.94 -13.79
C ALA A 410 -19.80 8.44 -13.64
N PRO A 411 -20.21 9.51 -14.33
CA PRO A 411 -21.60 9.96 -14.36
C PRO A 411 -22.43 9.05 -15.25
N LEU A 412 -23.49 8.48 -14.70
CA LEU A 412 -24.36 7.48 -15.31
C LEU A 412 -25.82 7.95 -15.31
N GLN A 413 -26.52 7.66 -16.40
CA GLN A 413 -27.93 8.02 -16.60
C GLN A 413 -28.66 6.92 -17.37
N GLY A 414 -29.91 6.66 -16.98
CA GLY A 414 -30.78 5.68 -17.61
C GLY A 414 -30.33 4.24 -17.41
N ARG A 415 -30.54 3.39 -18.41
CA ARG A 415 -30.22 1.97 -18.34
C ARG A 415 -28.75 1.72 -18.69
N VAL A 416 -27.96 1.35 -17.68
CA VAL A 416 -26.50 1.22 -17.78
C VAL A 416 -26.04 -0.21 -17.52
N THR A 417 -25.05 -0.67 -18.30
CA THR A 417 -24.47 -2.02 -18.14
C THR A 417 -23.12 -1.96 -17.41
N PHE A 418 -23.07 -2.55 -16.23
CA PHE A 418 -21.84 -2.82 -15.49
C PHE A 418 -21.23 -4.14 -15.93
N GLN A 419 -19.90 -4.16 -16.01
CA GLN A 419 -19.12 -5.32 -16.44
C GLN A 419 -18.14 -5.70 -15.35
N ALA A 420 -18.04 -7.00 -15.12
CA ALA A 420 -17.04 -7.58 -14.24
C ALA A 420 -16.49 -8.88 -14.84
N HIS A 421 -15.35 -9.34 -14.35
CA HIS A 421 -14.88 -10.69 -14.63
C HIS A 421 -14.51 -11.42 -13.34
N LEU A 422 -14.50 -12.75 -13.45
CA LEU A 422 -14.02 -13.67 -12.42
C LEU A 422 -12.91 -14.55 -13.01
N VAL A 423 -11.73 -14.53 -12.40
CA VAL A 423 -10.56 -15.32 -12.84
C VAL A 423 -10.64 -16.75 -12.28
N GLN A 424 -10.54 -17.72 -13.18
CA GLN A 424 -10.60 -19.17 -12.95
C GLN A 424 -11.76 -19.54 -12.03
N PRO A 425 -13.02 -19.25 -12.43
CA PRO A 425 -14.19 -19.61 -11.63
C PRO A 425 -14.23 -21.13 -11.43
N SER A 426 -14.64 -21.55 -10.23
CA SER A 426 -15.08 -22.93 -10.01
C SER A 426 -16.34 -23.21 -10.86
N PRO A 427 -16.70 -24.47 -11.16
CA PRO A 427 -17.81 -24.79 -12.07
C PRO A 427 -19.13 -24.07 -11.75
N ASP A 428 -19.47 -23.93 -10.47
CA ASP A 428 -20.71 -23.30 -9.99
C ASP A 428 -20.49 -21.88 -9.42
N GLU A 429 -19.31 -21.31 -9.63
CA GLU A 429 -18.97 -19.99 -9.11
C GLU A 429 -19.45 -18.89 -10.08
N SER A 430 -20.21 -17.93 -9.55
CA SER A 430 -20.79 -16.83 -10.30
C SER A 430 -20.59 -15.49 -9.59
N LEU A 431 -20.93 -14.39 -10.27
CA LEU A 431 -20.93 -13.07 -9.67
C LEU A 431 -22.34 -12.58 -9.35
N GLU A 432 -22.46 -11.89 -8.24
CA GLU A 432 -23.65 -11.13 -7.84
C GLU A 432 -23.27 -9.66 -7.62
N TYR A 433 -24.24 -8.76 -7.77
CA TYR A 433 -24.04 -7.32 -7.55
C TYR A 433 -25.05 -6.74 -6.56
N SER A 434 -24.68 -5.63 -5.92
CA SER A 434 -25.54 -4.86 -5.04
C SER A 434 -25.25 -3.35 -5.17
N LEU A 435 -26.26 -2.52 -4.90
CA LEU A 435 -26.15 -1.05 -4.88
C LEU A 435 -26.14 -0.47 -3.45
N ASN A 436 -26.45 -1.29 -2.44
CA ASN A 436 -26.46 -0.92 -1.02
C ASN A 436 -25.58 -1.84 -0.17
N GLY A 437 -24.98 -2.89 -0.75
CA GLY A 437 -24.16 -3.87 -0.05
C GLY A 437 -24.96 -5.00 0.64
N GLU A 438 -26.29 -4.91 0.64
CA GLU A 438 -27.19 -5.82 1.37
C GLU A 438 -28.05 -6.65 0.42
N ASP A 439 -28.66 -6.01 -0.58
CA ASP A 439 -29.55 -6.66 -1.55
C ASP A 439 -28.75 -7.11 -2.77
N TRP A 440 -28.54 -8.42 -2.90
CA TRP A 440 -27.72 -9.01 -3.95
C TRP A 440 -28.56 -9.58 -5.09
N SER A 441 -28.17 -9.27 -6.32
CA SER A 441 -28.79 -9.78 -7.54
C SER A 441 -27.74 -10.49 -8.41
N PRO A 442 -28.08 -11.57 -9.11
CA PRO A 442 -27.13 -12.28 -9.96
C PRO A 442 -26.68 -11.40 -11.14
N MET A 443 -25.39 -11.47 -11.47
CA MET A 443 -24.88 -10.97 -12.74
C MET A 443 -25.00 -12.05 -13.81
N ARG A 444 -25.32 -11.65 -15.05
CA ARG A 444 -25.42 -12.56 -16.19
C ARG A 444 -24.03 -12.84 -16.76
N GLU A 445 -23.61 -14.11 -16.82
CA GLU A 445 -22.42 -14.51 -17.57
C GLU A 445 -22.65 -14.27 -19.08
N VAL A 446 -21.70 -13.62 -19.74
CA VAL A 446 -21.77 -13.27 -21.18
C VAL A 446 -20.69 -13.93 -22.02
N GLY A 447 -19.76 -14.65 -21.40
CA GLY A 447 -18.75 -15.43 -22.10
C GLY A 447 -17.60 -15.85 -21.19
N ARG A 448 -16.78 -16.78 -21.68
CA ARG A 448 -15.59 -17.28 -21.00
C ARG A 448 -14.32 -17.06 -21.83
N PRO A 449 -13.84 -15.80 -21.95
CA PRO A 449 -12.51 -15.57 -22.49
C PRO A 449 -11.45 -16.29 -21.65
N PHE A 450 -10.24 -16.46 -22.18
CA PHE A 450 -9.22 -17.29 -21.52
C PHE A 450 -9.00 -16.89 -20.05
N TYR A 451 -8.88 -17.91 -19.18
CA TYR A 451 -8.81 -17.82 -17.71
C TYR A 451 -9.96 -17.10 -16.99
N ARG A 452 -10.98 -16.55 -17.65
CA ARG A 452 -11.98 -15.73 -16.95
C ARG A 452 -13.39 -15.93 -17.48
N ALA A 453 -14.37 -15.91 -16.59
CA ALA A 453 -15.75 -15.69 -16.98
C ALA A 453 -16.06 -14.19 -16.92
N ALA A 454 -16.74 -13.67 -17.94
CA ALA A 454 -17.15 -12.28 -18.06
C ALA A 454 -18.64 -12.17 -17.70
N PHE A 455 -18.98 -11.18 -16.90
CA PHE A 455 -20.33 -10.97 -16.36
C PHE A 455 -20.82 -9.55 -16.63
N GLN A 456 -22.15 -9.42 -16.72
CA GLN A 456 -22.84 -8.15 -16.89
C GLN A 456 -24.02 -8.03 -15.93
N ALA A 457 -24.22 -6.82 -15.42
CA ALA A 457 -25.44 -6.41 -14.73
C ALA A 457 -25.99 -5.16 -15.38
N THR A 458 -27.30 -5.08 -15.54
CA THR A 458 -27.95 -3.87 -16.05
C THR A 458 -28.68 -3.18 -14.91
N VAL A 459 -28.28 -1.95 -14.62
CA VAL A 459 -28.89 -1.09 -13.59
C VAL A 459 -29.66 0.01 -14.31
N ASP A 460 -30.93 0.19 -13.95
CA ASP A 460 -31.68 1.37 -14.36
C ASP A 460 -31.45 2.48 -13.35
N THR A 461 -30.59 3.44 -13.68
CA THR A 461 -30.32 4.56 -12.77
C THR A 461 -31.49 5.54 -12.72
N ALA A 462 -32.44 5.49 -13.68
CA ALA A 462 -33.56 6.42 -13.72
C ALA A 462 -34.50 6.28 -12.51
N SER A 463 -34.50 5.13 -11.83
CA SER A 463 -35.23 4.92 -10.58
C SER A 463 -34.47 5.40 -9.33
N LEU A 464 -33.15 5.61 -9.41
CA LEU A 464 -32.30 6.03 -8.29
C LEU A 464 -32.27 7.56 -8.15
N ALA A 465 -32.07 8.04 -6.92
CA ALA A 465 -31.81 9.46 -6.68
C ALA A 465 -30.48 9.87 -7.31
N ASP A 466 -30.36 11.15 -7.71
CA ASP A 466 -29.08 11.69 -8.17
C ASP A 466 -28.11 11.78 -6.98
N GLY A 467 -26.88 11.30 -7.15
CA GLY A 467 -25.90 11.21 -6.07
C GLY A 467 -24.78 10.20 -6.31
N LEU A 468 -23.88 10.06 -5.32
CA LEU A 468 -22.80 9.07 -5.34
C LEU A 468 -23.31 7.71 -4.84
N PHE A 469 -22.99 6.64 -5.56
CA PHE A 469 -23.36 5.27 -5.23
C PHE A 469 -22.16 4.34 -5.32
N THR A 470 -22.22 3.23 -4.59
CA THR A 470 -21.21 2.17 -4.63
C THR A 470 -21.80 0.94 -5.31
N PHE A 471 -21.16 0.49 -6.40
CA PHE A 471 -21.47 -0.76 -7.05
C PHE A 471 -20.62 -1.87 -6.41
N HIS A 472 -21.28 -2.78 -5.70
CA HIS A 472 -20.63 -3.94 -5.07
C HIS A 472 -20.75 -5.14 -6.01
N VAL A 473 -19.68 -5.91 -6.15
CA VAL A 473 -19.68 -7.21 -6.83
C VAL A 473 -19.06 -8.23 -5.90
N ARG A 474 -19.73 -9.37 -5.72
CA ARG A 474 -19.18 -10.50 -4.97
C ARG A 474 -19.15 -11.75 -5.82
N SER A 475 -18.12 -12.57 -5.63
CA SER A 475 -18.19 -13.98 -6.02
C SER A 475 -19.06 -14.74 -5.03
N THR A 476 -19.78 -15.77 -5.49
CA THR A 476 -20.46 -16.73 -4.61
C THR A 476 -19.50 -17.48 -3.67
N SER A 477 -18.18 -17.39 -3.91
CA SER A 477 -17.13 -17.87 -3.00
C SER A 477 -16.67 -16.83 -1.95
N GLY A 478 -17.23 -15.62 -1.95
CA GLY A 478 -17.02 -14.61 -0.89
C GLY A 478 -16.09 -13.43 -1.20
N GLU A 479 -15.33 -13.42 -2.30
CA GLU A 479 -14.51 -12.23 -2.66
C GLU A 479 -15.42 -11.07 -3.08
N VAL A 480 -15.30 -9.91 -2.41
CA VAL A 480 -16.07 -8.69 -2.70
C VAL A 480 -15.17 -7.58 -3.26
N ARG A 481 -15.67 -6.86 -4.27
CA ARG A 481 -15.05 -5.65 -4.84
C ARG A 481 -16.10 -4.56 -4.99
N THR A 482 -15.64 -3.31 -4.95
CA THR A 482 -16.51 -2.15 -5.05
C THR A 482 -16.01 -1.16 -6.10
N ARG A 483 -16.93 -0.38 -6.64
CA ARG A 483 -16.64 0.73 -7.55
C ARG A 483 -17.66 1.84 -7.36
N GLU A 484 -17.19 3.04 -7.04
CA GLU A 484 -18.07 4.21 -6.97
C GLU A 484 -18.46 4.72 -8.36
N PHE A 485 -19.69 5.18 -8.50
CA PHE A 485 -20.22 5.86 -9.68
C PHE A 485 -21.21 6.94 -9.26
N VAL A 486 -21.50 7.89 -10.16
CA VAL A 486 -22.47 8.95 -9.89
C VAL A 486 -23.72 8.72 -10.71
N VAL A 487 -24.88 8.74 -10.07
CA VAL A 487 -26.18 8.82 -10.74
C VAL A 487 -26.45 10.30 -11.04
N ALA A 488 -26.57 10.63 -12.33
CA ALA A 488 -26.80 11.98 -12.82
C ALA A 488 -27.98 12.02 -13.80
N ASN A 489 -29.20 11.74 -13.31
CA ASN A 489 -30.40 11.72 -14.15
C ASN A 489 -30.95 13.12 -14.48
N GLN A 490 -30.28 14.18 -14.02
CA GLN A 490 -30.65 15.58 -14.26
C GLN A 490 -32.00 15.96 -13.61
N ARG A 491 -32.33 15.36 -12.46
CA ARG A 491 -33.59 15.63 -11.73
C ARG A 491 -33.64 17.06 -11.19
N ASP A 492 -34.85 17.58 -10.99
CA ASP A 492 -35.17 19.01 -10.95
C ASP A 492 -34.35 19.88 -9.95
N SER A 493 -34.17 21.15 -10.32
CA SER A 493 -33.27 22.16 -9.71
C SER A 493 -33.87 23.06 -8.65
N SER A 494 -35.15 22.86 -8.33
CA SER A 494 -35.96 23.79 -7.54
C SER A 494 -35.45 24.05 -6.12
N GLN A 495 -34.49 23.26 -5.63
CA GLN A 495 -33.89 23.41 -4.30
C GLN A 495 -32.73 24.43 -4.22
N PHE A 496 -32.09 24.79 -5.33
CA PHE A 496 -30.93 25.71 -5.32
C PHE A 496 -31.37 27.15 -5.52
N LYS A 497 -30.93 28.05 -4.64
CA LYS A 497 -31.32 29.48 -4.63
C LYS A 497 -30.17 30.47 -4.85
N THR A 498 -28.94 29.98 -4.86
CA THR A 498 -27.73 30.78 -5.04
C THR A 498 -26.91 30.18 -6.17
N ASP A 499 -26.19 31.05 -6.88
CA ASP A 499 -25.30 30.60 -7.95
C ASP A 499 -24.08 29.89 -7.38
N ALA A 500 -23.43 29.07 -8.20
CA ALA A 500 -22.13 28.47 -7.92
C ALA A 500 -21.06 29.08 -8.83
N GLU A 501 -19.80 28.84 -8.51
CA GLU A 501 -18.66 29.24 -9.34
C GLU A 501 -17.89 28.00 -9.77
N LEU A 502 -17.67 27.84 -11.07
CA LEU A 502 -16.83 26.78 -11.64
C LEU A 502 -15.47 27.37 -12.02
N THR A 503 -14.38 26.83 -11.46
CA THR A 503 -13.02 27.28 -11.76
C THR A 503 -12.13 26.15 -12.28
N PHE A 504 -11.27 26.47 -13.26
CA PHE A 504 -10.20 25.60 -13.76
C PHE A 504 -9.24 26.40 -14.65
N SER A 505 -8.03 25.87 -14.87
CA SER A 505 -7.01 26.48 -15.73
C SER A 505 -6.74 25.63 -16.95
N VAL A 506 -6.66 26.24 -18.14
CA VAL A 506 -6.31 25.58 -19.40
C VAL A 506 -4.81 25.73 -19.66
N GLY A 507 -4.15 24.63 -20.06
CA GLY A 507 -2.72 24.61 -20.35
C GLY A 507 -1.84 24.86 -19.12
N TYR A 508 -2.27 24.38 -17.95
CA TYR A 508 -1.66 24.60 -16.64
C TYR A 508 -0.30 23.92 -16.46
N ASP A 509 0.77 24.64 -16.13
CA ASP A 509 2.13 24.08 -16.02
C ASP A 509 2.39 23.30 -14.72
N THR A 510 2.85 22.05 -14.87
CA THR A 510 3.09 21.11 -13.75
C THR A 510 4.41 20.34 -13.85
N GLY A 511 5.23 20.60 -14.85
CA GLY A 511 6.54 19.94 -15.04
C GLY A 511 6.52 18.49 -15.55
N TRP A 512 5.40 17.76 -15.47
CA TRP A 512 5.33 16.31 -15.80
C TRP A 512 4.80 15.95 -17.19
N THR A 513 4.11 16.87 -17.87
CA THR A 513 3.63 16.67 -19.25
C THR A 513 3.72 17.97 -20.02
N LYS A 514 3.89 17.90 -21.33
CA LYS A 514 3.82 19.08 -22.20
C LYS A 514 2.37 19.57 -22.28
N HIS A 515 2.13 20.75 -21.74
CA HIS A 515 0.79 21.35 -21.67
C HIS A 515 0.29 21.88 -23.01
N LYS A 516 -1.03 21.78 -23.20
CA LYS A 516 -1.69 22.11 -24.47
C LYS A 516 -3.00 22.87 -24.23
N ALA A 517 -3.14 24.02 -24.87
CA ALA A 517 -4.42 24.71 -25.03
C ALA A 517 -5.16 24.16 -26.26
N PRO A 518 -6.50 24.26 -26.32
CA PRO A 518 -7.23 23.84 -27.51
C PRO A 518 -6.82 24.69 -28.72
N THR A 519 -6.79 24.08 -29.91
CA THR A 519 -6.43 24.79 -31.15
C THR A 519 -7.57 25.64 -31.71
N ASP A 520 -8.80 25.30 -31.35
CA ASP A 520 -10.03 26.01 -31.75
C ASP A 520 -10.90 26.29 -30.52
N LYS A 521 -12.05 26.96 -30.72
CA LYS A 521 -13.00 27.28 -29.66
C LYS A 521 -13.57 25.99 -29.07
N VAL A 522 -13.75 25.99 -27.75
CA VAL A 522 -14.37 24.88 -27.02
C VAL A 522 -15.55 25.39 -26.22
N ASP A 523 -16.73 24.82 -26.41
CA ASP A 523 -17.85 25.13 -25.53
C ASP A 523 -17.68 24.38 -24.20
N VAL A 524 -17.94 25.08 -23.10
CA VAL A 524 -18.00 24.51 -21.75
C VAL A 524 -19.46 24.21 -21.46
N LEU A 525 -19.78 22.92 -21.28
CA LEU A 525 -21.14 22.46 -21.04
C LEU A 525 -21.29 22.05 -19.58
N PHE A 526 -22.30 22.60 -18.90
CA PHE A 526 -22.70 22.22 -17.56
C PHE A 526 -24.12 21.66 -17.62
N ASN A 527 -24.30 20.40 -17.21
CA ASN A 527 -25.55 19.65 -17.37
C ASN A 527 -26.08 19.68 -18.81
N GLY A 528 -25.17 19.56 -19.79
CA GLY A 528 -25.49 19.57 -21.22
C GLY A 528 -25.81 20.96 -21.81
N GLN A 529 -25.82 22.02 -21.00
CA GLN A 529 -26.08 23.39 -21.46
C GLN A 529 -24.78 24.19 -21.54
N VAL A 530 -24.64 25.01 -22.59
CA VAL A 530 -23.48 25.90 -22.74
C VAL A 530 -23.49 26.96 -21.63
N THR A 531 -22.41 27.02 -20.86
CA THR A 531 -22.25 27.97 -19.74
C THR A 531 -21.04 28.90 -19.92
N GLY A 532 -20.15 28.59 -20.86
CA GLY A 532 -18.98 29.39 -21.20
C GLY A 532 -18.30 28.86 -22.45
N THR A 533 -17.27 29.58 -22.90
CA THR A 533 -16.45 29.19 -24.05
C THR A 533 -14.98 29.42 -23.76
N LEU A 534 -14.13 28.51 -24.23
CA LEU A 534 -12.68 28.60 -24.14
C LEU A 534 -12.12 29.15 -25.45
N ASP A 535 -11.11 29.99 -25.33
CA ASP A 535 -10.52 30.69 -26.45
C ASP A 535 -9.43 29.82 -27.10
N PRO A 536 -9.34 29.78 -28.44
CA PRO A 536 -8.26 29.10 -29.14
C PRO A 536 -6.88 29.54 -28.64
N ASN A 537 -5.96 28.59 -28.51
CA ASN A 537 -4.55 28.80 -28.19
C ASN A 537 -4.27 29.62 -26.91
N THR A 538 -5.26 29.72 -26.02
CA THR A 538 -5.19 30.55 -24.82
C THR A 538 -4.96 29.68 -23.59
N ARG A 539 -3.94 30.04 -22.80
CA ARG A 539 -3.66 29.42 -21.49
C ARG A 539 -3.99 30.42 -20.41
N LYS A 540 -5.06 30.17 -19.66
CA LYS A 540 -5.49 31.00 -18.54
C LYS A 540 -6.38 30.21 -17.60
N GLU A 541 -6.58 30.79 -16.42
CA GLU A 541 -7.66 30.41 -15.53
C GLU A 541 -9.01 30.91 -16.07
N TYR A 542 -10.02 30.07 -15.95
CA TYR A 542 -11.41 30.35 -16.25
C TYR A 542 -12.21 30.25 -14.96
N SER A 543 -12.99 31.29 -14.66
CA SER A 543 -14.05 31.27 -13.66
C SER A 543 -15.39 31.53 -14.35
N LEU A 544 -16.35 30.62 -14.16
CA LEU A 544 -17.67 30.65 -14.80
C LEU A 544 -18.76 30.59 -13.73
N THR A 545 -19.63 31.59 -13.69
CA THR A 545 -20.82 31.55 -12.83
C THR A 545 -21.83 30.53 -13.35
N ILE A 546 -22.27 29.63 -12.48
CA ILE A 546 -23.29 28.63 -12.75
C ILE A 546 -24.58 29.08 -12.05
N PRO A 547 -25.62 29.48 -12.81
CA PRO A 547 -26.89 29.91 -12.24
C PRO A 547 -27.51 28.83 -11.35
N ALA A 548 -28.15 29.24 -10.25
CA ALA A 548 -28.85 28.35 -9.33
C ALA A 548 -29.85 27.42 -10.05
N SER A 549 -30.54 27.94 -11.07
CA SER A 549 -31.49 27.20 -11.90
C SER A 549 -30.86 26.09 -12.76
N ARG A 550 -29.53 26.13 -12.94
CA ARG A 550 -28.75 25.10 -13.65
C ARG A 550 -28.10 24.08 -12.71
N LEU A 551 -28.10 24.34 -11.40
CA LEU A 551 -27.59 23.39 -10.42
C LEU A 551 -28.55 22.22 -10.22
N ARG A 552 -27.97 21.06 -9.90
CA ARG A 552 -28.61 19.77 -9.68
C ARG A 552 -27.93 19.09 -8.48
N SER A 553 -28.49 18.00 -7.94
CA SER A 553 -27.79 17.24 -6.89
C SER A 553 -26.52 16.55 -7.42
N ALA A 554 -26.52 16.11 -8.68
CA ALA A 554 -25.33 15.66 -9.39
C ALA A 554 -25.19 16.48 -10.68
N ASN A 555 -24.04 17.13 -10.86
CA ASN A 555 -23.80 18.03 -11.97
C ASN A 555 -22.66 17.52 -12.84
N VAL A 556 -22.82 17.61 -14.15
CA VAL A 556 -21.84 17.12 -15.12
C VAL A 556 -21.25 18.27 -15.90
N LEU A 557 -19.94 18.44 -15.81
CA LEU A 557 -19.14 19.30 -16.66
C LEU A 557 -18.56 18.49 -17.82
N SER A 558 -18.66 19.02 -19.04
CA SER A 558 -18.05 18.45 -20.23
C SER A 558 -17.61 19.53 -21.22
N PHE A 559 -16.84 19.13 -22.22
CA PHE A 559 -16.24 20.03 -23.19
C PHE A 559 -16.61 19.59 -24.61
N ARG A 560 -17.13 20.51 -25.42
CA ARG A 560 -17.43 20.26 -26.83
C ARG A 560 -16.42 20.99 -27.70
N PHE A 561 -15.54 20.20 -28.30
CA PHE A 561 -14.53 20.67 -29.25
C PHE A 561 -15.15 20.81 -30.65
N VAL A 562 -14.83 21.89 -31.36
CA VAL A 562 -15.22 22.07 -32.77
C VAL A 562 -14.58 20.99 -33.64
N GLN A 563 -13.30 20.70 -33.39
CA GLN A 563 -12.52 19.70 -34.13
C GLN A 563 -12.45 18.39 -33.34
N PRO A 564 -12.87 17.23 -33.90
CA PRO A 564 -12.86 15.94 -33.19
C PRO A 564 -11.48 15.48 -32.71
N LYS A 565 -10.40 15.95 -33.34
CA LYS A 565 -9.01 15.64 -32.99
C LYS A 565 -8.36 16.66 -32.05
N ASP A 566 -9.08 17.70 -31.66
CA ASP A 566 -8.56 18.71 -30.74
C ASP A 566 -8.67 18.24 -29.29
N GLY A 567 -7.91 18.89 -28.40
CA GLY A 567 -7.90 18.61 -26.98
C GLY A 567 -6.96 19.54 -26.23
N MET A 568 -7.08 19.52 -24.90
CA MET A 568 -6.35 20.41 -24.01
C MET A 568 -5.96 19.69 -22.71
N SER A 569 -4.92 20.19 -22.05
CA SER A 569 -4.68 19.92 -20.64
C SER A 569 -5.38 20.96 -19.78
N LEU A 570 -5.86 20.56 -18.61
CA LEU A 570 -6.48 21.45 -17.64
C LEU A 570 -6.16 21.04 -16.20
N SER A 571 -6.16 22.01 -15.29
CA SER A 571 -6.12 21.73 -13.85
C SER A 571 -7.40 21.00 -13.39
N SER A 572 -7.43 20.54 -12.14
CA SER A 572 -8.64 19.95 -11.57
C SER A 572 -9.77 20.98 -11.51
N PRO A 573 -10.90 20.73 -12.20
CA PRO A 573 -12.07 21.60 -12.08
C PRO A 573 -12.66 21.58 -10.67
N VAL A 574 -12.99 22.77 -10.16
CA VAL A 574 -13.60 22.96 -8.84
C VAL A 574 -14.94 23.67 -9.01
N LEU A 575 -15.99 23.11 -8.40
CA LEU A 575 -17.26 23.81 -8.24
C LEU A 575 -17.33 24.34 -6.80
N SER A 576 -17.33 25.64 -6.64
CA SER A 576 -17.55 26.32 -5.36
C SER A 576 -19.01 26.67 -5.23
N PHE A 577 -19.66 26.21 -4.16
CA PHE A 577 -21.07 26.52 -3.87
C PHE A 577 -21.21 26.83 -2.39
N LYS A 578 -21.62 28.08 -2.08
CA LYS A 578 -21.53 28.66 -0.73
C LYS A 578 -20.08 28.61 -0.22
N GLU A 579 -19.85 28.14 1.00
CA GLU A 579 -18.52 28.01 1.62
C GLU A 579 -17.83 26.66 1.29
N ALA A 580 -18.46 25.79 0.51
CA ALA A 580 -17.96 24.46 0.19
C ALA A 580 -17.39 24.37 -1.23
N THR A 581 -16.35 23.54 -1.38
CA THR A 581 -15.77 23.21 -2.69
C THR A 581 -16.04 21.74 -3.02
N PHE A 582 -16.39 21.49 -4.27
CA PHE A 582 -16.75 20.17 -4.79
C PHE A 582 -15.83 19.82 -5.94
N ARG A 583 -15.36 18.57 -5.95
CA ARG A 583 -14.48 18.02 -6.99
C ARG A 583 -15.07 16.73 -7.53
N ASP A 584 -14.56 16.34 -8.68
CA ASP A 584 -14.84 15.04 -9.27
C ASP A 584 -14.47 13.88 -8.31
N PRO A 585 -15.34 12.89 -8.07
CA PRO A 585 -15.03 11.79 -7.15
C PRO A 585 -13.76 11.04 -7.52
N ARG A 586 -13.46 10.92 -8.82
CA ARG A 586 -12.21 10.30 -9.27
C ARG A 586 -11.00 11.19 -8.97
N ASP A 587 -11.12 12.50 -9.12
CA ASP A 587 -10.07 13.43 -8.70
C ASP A 587 -9.78 13.30 -7.20
N THR A 588 -10.83 13.28 -6.38
CA THR A 588 -10.72 13.06 -4.93
C THR A 588 -9.99 11.75 -4.61
N ALA A 589 -10.36 10.64 -5.26
CA ALA A 589 -9.70 9.36 -5.05
C ALA A 589 -8.22 9.38 -5.47
N ILE A 590 -7.88 10.02 -6.59
CA ILE A 590 -6.48 10.15 -7.04
C ILE A 590 -5.66 11.02 -6.08
N ARG A 591 -6.21 12.16 -5.62
CA ARG A 591 -5.57 13.03 -4.62
C ARG A 591 -5.23 12.29 -3.34
N ARG A 592 -6.10 11.39 -2.89
CA ARG A 592 -5.82 10.53 -1.73
C ARG A 592 -4.60 9.64 -1.96
N ILE A 593 -4.50 8.97 -3.11
CA ILE A 593 -3.33 8.15 -3.46
C ILE A 593 -2.07 9.00 -3.56
N ARG A 594 -2.16 10.19 -4.17
CA ARG A 594 -1.02 11.09 -4.30
C ARG A 594 -0.51 11.54 -2.95
N THR A 595 -1.38 12.12 -2.13
CA THR A 595 -1.01 12.62 -0.80
C THR A 595 -0.53 11.51 0.13
N ALA A 596 -1.10 10.31 0.01
CA ALA A 596 -0.66 9.13 0.74
C ALA A 596 0.77 8.69 0.39
N HIS A 597 1.18 8.88 -0.87
CA HIS A 597 2.49 8.46 -1.36
C HIS A 597 3.54 9.58 -1.35
N TRP A 598 3.28 10.70 -2.03
CA TRP A 598 4.22 11.82 -2.19
C TRP A 598 4.02 12.94 -1.16
N GLY A 599 3.04 12.84 -0.26
CA GLY A 599 2.78 13.84 0.78
C GLY A 599 1.85 14.97 0.35
N GLN A 600 1.50 15.87 1.28
CA GLN A 600 0.44 16.88 1.08
C GLN A 600 0.70 17.84 -0.08
N GLU A 601 1.97 18.19 -0.35
CA GLU A 601 2.34 19.07 -1.48
C GLU A 601 1.96 18.47 -2.85
N SER A 602 1.76 17.15 -2.92
CA SER A 602 1.39 16.45 -4.15
C SER A 602 -0.10 16.46 -4.48
N GLU A 603 -0.93 17.05 -3.63
CA GLU A 603 -2.38 17.05 -3.79
C GLU A 603 -2.80 17.60 -5.17
N ASP A 604 -2.20 18.71 -5.59
CA ASP A 604 -2.48 19.37 -6.86
C ASP A 604 -1.48 19.02 -7.98
N TRP A 605 -0.61 18.02 -7.78
CA TRP A 605 0.35 17.64 -8.83
C TRP A 605 -0.35 17.04 -10.04
N GLY A 606 -0.20 17.70 -11.19
CA GLY A 606 -0.70 17.24 -12.48
C GLY A 606 -2.07 17.81 -12.85
N GLY A 607 -2.89 17.02 -13.54
CA GLY A 607 -4.18 17.50 -14.05
C GLY A 607 -4.90 16.52 -14.97
N PHE A 608 -5.72 17.08 -15.85
CA PHE A 608 -6.58 16.32 -16.75
C PHE A 608 -6.31 16.64 -18.20
N ILE A 609 -6.75 15.73 -19.06
CA ILE A 609 -6.64 15.82 -20.51
C ILE A 609 -8.04 15.61 -21.07
N ALA A 610 -8.60 16.66 -21.68
CA ALA A 610 -9.91 16.63 -22.32
C ALA A 610 -9.76 16.64 -23.86
N GLY A 611 -10.66 15.94 -24.54
CA GLY A 611 -10.66 15.79 -26.00
C GLY A 611 -9.74 14.67 -26.50
N ALA A 612 -9.32 14.79 -27.75
CA ALA A 612 -8.42 13.88 -28.43
C ALA A 612 -7.00 14.46 -28.57
N ALA A 613 -6.52 15.18 -27.53
CA ALA A 613 -5.15 15.67 -27.48
C ALA A 613 -4.16 14.49 -27.61
N ALA A 614 -3.39 14.47 -28.68
CA ALA A 614 -2.24 13.59 -28.84
C ALA A 614 -0.96 14.39 -28.56
N PRO A 615 -0.10 13.85 -27.69
CA PRO A 615 0.18 14.34 -26.32
C PRO A 615 -0.63 15.56 -25.80
N PRO A 616 -0.81 15.69 -24.47
CA PRO A 616 -0.15 14.92 -23.40
C PRO A 616 -0.69 13.50 -23.23
N ASP A 617 0.15 12.61 -22.70
CA ASP A 617 -0.24 11.24 -22.35
C ASP A 617 -0.79 11.18 -20.92
N GLU A 618 -1.63 10.18 -20.63
CA GLU A 618 -1.84 9.78 -19.23
C GLU A 618 -0.52 9.35 -18.60
N THR A 619 -0.22 9.92 -17.43
CA THR A 619 0.95 9.67 -16.57
C THR A 619 0.44 9.45 -15.13
N PRO A 620 1.29 9.17 -14.12
CA PRO A 620 0.84 9.16 -12.71
C PRO A 620 0.02 10.40 -12.32
N PHE A 621 0.36 11.54 -12.92
CA PHE A 621 -0.17 12.86 -12.56
C PHE A 621 -1.21 13.39 -13.55
N HIS A 622 -1.27 12.87 -14.79
CA HIS A 622 -2.23 13.31 -15.81
C HIS A 622 -3.16 12.20 -16.26
N ARG A 623 -4.46 12.51 -16.40
CA ARG A 623 -5.47 11.51 -16.78
C ARG A 623 -6.38 12.02 -17.88
N LYS A 624 -6.78 11.11 -18.77
CA LYS A 624 -7.77 11.44 -19.79
C LYS A 624 -9.17 11.40 -19.18
N GLN A 625 -9.86 12.53 -19.25
CA GLN A 625 -11.20 12.71 -18.69
C GLN A 625 -11.94 13.81 -19.47
N ASN A 626 -13.04 13.44 -20.12
CA ASN A 626 -13.86 14.36 -20.92
C ASN A 626 -15.08 14.89 -20.16
N SER A 627 -15.40 14.27 -19.03
CA SER A 627 -16.57 14.56 -18.22
C SER A 627 -16.17 14.54 -16.75
N PHE A 628 -16.61 15.54 -16.01
CA PHE A 628 -16.36 15.71 -14.58
C PHE A 628 -17.70 15.81 -13.86
N CYS A 629 -17.78 15.27 -12.65
CA CYS A 629 -19.03 15.25 -11.90
C CYS A 629 -18.90 15.94 -10.54
N PHE A 630 -19.88 16.77 -10.17
CA PHE A 630 -19.93 17.44 -8.87
C PHE A 630 -21.22 17.07 -8.16
N VAL A 631 -21.10 16.41 -7.01
CA VAL A 631 -22.25 15.96 -6.21
C VAL A 631 -22.48 16.94 -5.05
N LEU A 632 -23.62 17.62 -5.06
CA LEU A 632 -24.05 18.58 -4.05
C LEU A 632 -25.07 17.88 -3.15
N ASN A 633 -24.75 17.73 -1.86
CA ASN A 633 -25.68 17.20 -0.88
C ASN A 633 -26.55 18.32 -0.30
N PRO A 634 -27.88 18.36 -0.54
CA PRO A 634 -28.75 19.39 0.05
C PRO A 634 -28.95 19.25 1.57
N THR A 635 -28.48 18.15 2.20
CA THR A 635 -28.58 17.89 3.65
C THR A 635 -27.31 18.21 4.45
N GLN A 636 -26.25 18.74 3.84
CA GLN A 636 -25.05 19.17 4.56
C GLN A 636 -24.88 20.69 4.47
N SER A 637 -25.20 21.38 5.57
CA SER A 637 -24.72 22.75 5.84
C SER A 637 -23.29 22.67 6.40
N PRO A 638 -22.45 23.71 6.23
CA PRO A 638 -21.00 23.59 6.31
C PRO A 638 -20.54 23.55 7.77
N ASP A 639 -20.04 22.38 8.17
CA ASP A 639 -18.98 22.27 9.15
C ASP A 639 -17.88 21.39 8.53
N ILE A 640 -16.66 21.81 8.81
CA ILE A 640 -15.40 21.42 8.18
C ILE A 640 -15.11 19.92 8.37
N HIS A 641 -14.54 19.30 7.32
CA HIS A 641 -14.01 17.92 7.20
C HIS A 641 -15.01 16.77 7.04
N ALA A 642 -15.50 16.58 5.80
CA ALA A 642 -15.89 15.26 5.32
C ALA A 642 -14.63 14.48 4.87
N ASP A 643 -13.87 13.99 5.84
CA ASP A 643 -13.05 12.79 5.63
C ASP A 643 -14.03 11.64 5.39
N ALA A 644 -14.26 11.30 4.12
CA ALA A 644 -15.01 10.09 3.77
C ALA A 644 -14.21 8.88 4.23
N GLU A 645 -14.65 8.32 5.36
CA GLU A 645 -14.53 6.94 5.81
C GLU A 645 -13.24 6.23 5.39
N LYS A 646 -12.12 6.59 6.03
CA LYS A 646 -11.13 5.56 6.34
C LYS A 646 -11.79 4.51 7.21
N GLY A 647 -11.63 3.26 6.77
CA GLY A 647 -12.24 2.06 7.31
C GLY A 647 -12.54 2.17 8.79
N LEU A 648 -13.81 2.01 9.14
CA LEU A 648 -14.10 1.49 10.47
C LEU A 648 -13.25 0.22 10.61
N PRO A 649 -12.43 0.09 11.66
CA PRO A 649 -12.22 -1.23 12.19
C PRO A 649 -13.61 -1.85 12.34
N SER A 650 -13.91 -2.92 11.61
CA SER A 650 -15.16 -3.63 11.79
C SER A 650 -15.37 -3.84 13.30
N GLY A 651 -16.41 -3.22 13.82
CA GLY A 651 -16.87 -3.38 15.20
C GLY A 651 -16.29 -2.49 16.30
N VAL A 652 -15.36 -1.55 16.07
CA VAL A 652 -14.94 -0.65 17.17
C VAL A 652 -16.02 0.37 17.50
N GLN A 653 -16.52 0.33 18.73
CA GLN A 653 -17.49 1.29 19.26
C GLN A 653 -16.95 1.94 20.53
N VAL A 654 -16.90 3.27 20.56
CA VAL A 654 -16.53 4.05 21.76
C VAL A 654 -17.75 4.80 22.28
N THR A 655 -18.09 4.57 23.55
CA THR A 655 -19.24 5.20 24.19
C THR A 655 -18.85 5.79 25.53
N GLN A 656 -19.48 6.90 25.91
CA GLN A 656 -19.27 7.48 27.24
C GLN A 656 -19.76 6.49 28.31
N TYR A 657 -18.89 6.18 29.27
CA TYR A 657 -19.19 5.26 30.37
C TYR A 657 -19.61 6.01 31.64
N ALA A 658 -18.79 6.96 32.09
CA ALA A 658 -19.04 7.70 33.33
C ALA A 658 -18.40 9.09 33.36
N PRO A 659 -18.97 10.05 34.10
CA PRO A 659 -20.33 10.03 34.64
C PRO A 659 -21.34 10.28 33.49
N LYS A 660 -22.65 10.02 33.68
CA LYS A 660 -23.64 10.14 32.59
C LYS A 660 -23.92 11.59 32.16
N SER A 661 -23.98 12.54 33.09
CA SER A 661 -24.34 13.94 32.81
C SER A 661 -23.40 14.99 33.43
N ALA A 662 -22.51 14.59 34.34
CA ALA A 662 -21.57 15.50 35.01
C ALA A 662 -20.16 15.43 34.38
N SER A 663 -19.18 16.04 35.04
CA SER A 663 -17.75 15.90 34.76
C SER A 663 -17.01 15.62 36.07
N PHE A 664 -15.96 14.81 36.00
CA PHE A 664 -14.99 14.72 37.09
C PHE A 664 -14.08 15.97 37.12
N PRO A 665 -13.36 16.24 38.21
CA PRO A 665 -12.36 17.31 38.30
C PRO A 665 -10.95 16.81 37.94
N GLY A 666 -10.72 16.45 36.68
CA GLY A 666 -9.44 16.00 36.13
C GLY A 666 -9.27 14.48 36.14
N CYS A 667 -10.11 13.74 35.41
CA CYS A 667 -10.13 12.28 35.37
C CYS A 667 -8.85 11.69 34.76
N THR A 668 -8.17 10.81 35.50
CA THR A 668 -6.89 10.22 35.10
C THR A 668 -6.93 8.70 34.96
N HIS A 669 -7.65 7.98 35.83
CA HIS A 669 -7.76 6.52 35.82
C HIS A 669 -9.16 6.06 36.26
N ILE A 670 -9.57 4.86 35.84
CA ILE A 670 -10.63 4.07 36.45
C ILE A 670 -10.10 2.67 36.78
N ALA A 671 -10.31 2.18 38.00
CA ALA A 671 -9.91 0.85 38.40
C ALA A 671 -11.12 0.02 38.86
N PHE A 672 -11.01 -1.30 38.68
CA PHE A 672 -12.06 -2.26 38.98
C PHE A 672 -11.60 -3.27 40.06
N SER A 673 -12.46 -3.54 41.05
CA SER A 673 -12.28 -4.61 42.03
C SER A 673 -13.64 -5.19 42.42
N GLY A 674 -13.99 -6.34 41.85
CA GLY A 674 -15.34 -6.88 41.96
C GLY A 674 -16.37 -5.89 41.41
N LYS A 675 -17.37 -5.51 42.21
CA LYS A 675 -18.37 -4.48 41.84
C LYS A 675 -17.92 -3.05 42.14
N THR A 676 -16.77 -2.89 42.80
CA THR A 676 -16.26 -1.58 43.17
C THR A 676 -15.47 -0.98 42.02
N GLU A 677 -15.88 0.21 41.60
CA GLU A 677 -15.16 1.03 40.64
C GLU A 677 -14.62 2.27 41.35
N ILE A 678 -13.37 2.62 41.09
CA ILE A 678 -12.73 3.82 41.65
C ILE A 678 -12.14 4.64 40.52
N VAL A 679 -12.51 5.91 40.45
CA VAL A 679 -11.94 6.90 39.53
C VAL A 679 -11.02 7.82 40.30
N THR A 680 -9.81 8.02 39.79
CA THR A 680 -8.91 9.08 40.26
C THR A 680 -9.21 10.36 39.47
N ALA A 681 -9.43 11.47 40.17
CA ALA A 681 -9.69 12.74 39.52
C ALA A 681 -9.21 13.92 40.38
N GLY A 682 -8.19 14.62 39.89
CA GLY A 682 -7.57 15.74 40.59
C GLY A 682 -7.11 15.33 41.99
N ASP A 683 -7.49 16.10 43.01
CA ASP A 683 -7.10 15.84 44.41
C ASP A 683 -7.99 14.83 45.13
N ARG A 684 -8.74 13.99 44.40
CA ARG A 684 -9.84 13.19 44.95
C ARG A 684 -9.94 11.81 44.31
N LEU A 685 -10.59 10.91 45.04
CA LEU A 685 -11.09 9.64 44.52
C LEU A 685 -12.61 9.68 44.47
N PHE A 686 -13.18 9.09 43.44
CA PHE A 686 -14.62 8.84 43.32
C PHE A 686 -14.83 7.33 43.27
N TYR A 687 -15.89 6.84 43.91
CA TYR A 687 -16.18 5.41 43.89
C TYR A 687 -17.67 5.13 43.74
N ARG A 688 -17.96 3.90 43.32
CA ARG A 688 -19.29 3.28 43.38
C ARG A 688 -19.13 1.78 43.51
N THR A 689 -20.17 1.11 44.01
CA THR A 689 -20.20 -0.35 44.23
C THR A 689 -21.17 -1.07 43.30
N ASP A 690 -21.67 -0.36 42.29
CA ASP A 690 -22.57 -0.83 41.24
C ASP A 690 -22.43 0.09 40.01
N SER A 691 -22.37 -0.49 38.82
CA SER A 691 -22.09 0.23 37.56
C SER A 691 -23.24 1.12 37.08
N GLN A 692 -24.44 0.96 37.64
CA GLN A 692 -25.60 1.83 37.34
C GLN A 692 -25.71 3.01 38.30
N SER A 693 -25.12 2.90 39.48
CA SER A 693 -25.12 3.95 40.49
C SER A 693 -24.22 5.13 40.11
N PRO A 694 -24.56 6.37 40.52
CA PRO A 694 -23.67 7.51 40.35
C PRO A 694 -22.43 7.37 41.22
N PHE A 695 -21.29 7.86 40.72
CA PHE A 695 -20.06 7.98 41.49
C PHE A 695 -20.25 8.93 42.67
N ARG A 696 -19.70 8.56 43.83
CA ARG A 696 -19.65 9.39 45.04
C ARG A 696 -18.21 9.73 45.36
N GLU A 697 -17.96 10.93 45.88
CA GLU A 697 -16.64 11.30 46.36
C GLU A 697 -16.25 10.41 47.56
N SER A 698 -15.02 9.93 47.57
CA SER A 698 -14.44 9.17 48.68
C SER A 698 -14.36 10.03 49.96
N ALA A 699 -14.46 9.36 51.12
CA ALA A 699 -14.22 10.01 52.41
C ALA A 699 -12.73 10.28 52.69
N ILE A 700 -11.82 9.77 51.85
CA ILE A 700 -10.38 10.02 51.95
C ILE A 700 -10.09 11.45 51.49
N LYS A 701 -9.53 12.27 52.40
CA LYS A 701 -9.19 13.67 52.15
C LYS A 701 -7.67 13.91 52.20
N GLY A 702 -7.25 15.04 51.64
CA GLY A 702 -5.85 15.49 51.67
C GLY A 702 -4.94 14.76 50.67
N LEU A 703 -5.51 14.20 49.61
CA LEU A 703 -4.75 13.80 48.42
C LEU A 703 -4.38 15.03 47.60
N LYS A 704 -3.35 14.89 46.78
CA LYS A 704 -2.93 15.90 45.81
C LYS A 704 -2.52 15.22 44.52
N ASP A 705 -3.11 15.62 43.40
CA ASP A 705 -2.90 15.03 42.07
C ASP A 705 -2.99 13.48 42.08
N ALA A 706 -4.11 12.90 42.48
CA ALA A 706 -4.29 11.44 42.41
C ALA A 706 -4.35 10.99 40.94
N HIS A 707 -3.39 10.16 40.52
CA HIS A 707 -3.29 9.71 39.13
C HIS A 707 -3.76 8.28 38.91
N SER A 708 -3.49 7.36 39.84
CA SER A 708 -3.75 5.93 39.62
C SER A 708 -4.10 5.22 40.92
N VAL A 709 -4.87 4.13 40.81
CA VAL A 709 -5.25 3.27 41.93
C VAL A 709 -5.34 1.82 41.45
N VAL A 710 -4.92 0.88 42.28
CA VAL A 710 -5.03 -0.56 42.01
C VAL A 710 -5.41 -1.32 43.26
N PHE A 711 -6.14 -2.42 43.11
CA PHE A 711 -6.44 -3.33 44.21
C PHE A 711 -5.40 -4.45 44.30
N ASN A 712 -4.83 -4.64 45.48
CA ASN A 712 -3.95 -5.77 45.77
C ASN A 712 -4.73 -6.88 46.50
N PRO A 713 -4.96 -8.05 45.87
CA PRO A 713 -5.68 -9.15 46.49
C PRO A 713 -4.94 -9.80 47.67
N HIS A 714 -3.61 -9.64 47.77
CA HIS A 714 -2.81 -10.30 48.81
C HIS A 714 -3.07 -9.75 50.22
N ASP A 715 -3.14 -8.42 50.36
CA ASP A 715 -3.42 -7.75 51.63
C ASP A 715 -4.84 -7.16 51.69
N ARG A 716 -5.57 -7.27 50.57
CA ARG A 716 -6.93 -6.78 50.38
C ARG A 716 -7.01 -5.27 50.61
N LEU A 717 -6.06 -4.54 50.04
CA LEU A 717 -5.97 -3.08 50.07
C LEU A 717 -5.98 -2.50 48.67
N PHE A 718 -6.61 -1.34 48.53
CA PHE A 718 -6.35 -0.44 47.43
C PHE A 718 -5.07 0.33 47.69
N TYR A 719 -4.26 0.49 46.66
CA TYR A 719 -3.08 1.33 46.62
C TYR A 719 -3.37 2.47 45.65
N ALA A 720 -3.33 3.71 46.12
CA ALA A 720 -3.51 4.88 45.25
C ALA A 720 -2.26 5.76 45.26
N THR A 721 -1.95 6.35 44.11
CA THR A 721 -0.93 7.38 44.00
C THR A 721 -1.47 8.68 44.59
N ASP A 722 -0.69 9.27 45.48
CA ASP A 722 -0.90 10.62 46.01
C ASP A 722 0.27 11.47 45.50
N THR A 723 0.27 11.65 44.18
CA THR A 723 1.43 12.08 43.39
C THR A 723 1.96 13.42 43.87
N GLY A 724 1.10 14.40 44.08
CA GLY A 724 1.48 15.73 44.55
C GLY A 724 2.04 15.77 45.97
N ASN A 725 1.74 14.76 46.80
CA ASN A 725 2.33 14.58 48.14
C ASN A 725 3.51 13.60 48.16
N HIS A 726 3.98 13.16 46.99
CA HIS A 726 5.15 12.27 46.84
C HIS A 726 5.02 10.96 47.63
N ARG A 727 3.83 10.35 47.66
CA ARG A 727 3.59 9.11 48.41
C ARG A 727 2.58 8.18 47.75
N LEU A 728 2.58 6.92 48.16
CA LEU A 728 1.45 6.00 47.95
C LEU A 728 0.62 5.95 49.23
N ILE A 729 -0.69 5.82 49.09
CA ILE A 729 -1.58 5.53 50.21
C ILE A 729 -2.24 4.17 50.05
N THR A 730 -2.55 3.54 51.17
CA THR A 730 -3.34 2.29 51.16
C THR A 730 -4.60 2.42 51.98
N PHE A 731 -5.70 1.81 51.52
CA PHE A 731 -6.98 1.83 52.22
C PHE A 731 -7.80 0.58 51.87
N ARG A 732 -8.73 0.18 52.76
CA ARG A 732 -9.64 -0.96 52.49
C ARG A 732 -10.91 -0.52 51.76
N ASP A 733 -11.48 0.59 52.21
CA ASP A 733 -12.81 1.02 51.80
C ASP A 733 -12.76 2.49 51.38
N PRO A 734 -13.06 2.81 50.09
CA PRO A 734 -13.09 4.20 49.63
C PRO A 734 -14.20 5.04 50.30
N ALA A 735 -15.20 4.42 50.95
CA ALA A 735 -16.21 5.11 51.74
C ALA A 735 -15.71 5.57 53.12
N SER A 736 -14.57 5.05 53.57
CA SER A 736 -13.97 5.35 54.87
C SER A 736 -12.84 6.38 54.74
N SER A 737 -12.72 7.28 55.71
CA SER A 737 -11.60 8.22 55.78
C SER A 737 -10.29 7.58 56.26
N GLN A 738 -10.33 6.29 56.65
CA GLN A 738 -9.17 5.58 57.19
C GLN A 738 -8.17 5.17 56.10
N VAL A 739 -7.00 5.82 56.12
CA VAL A 739 -5.81 5.40 55.38
C VAL A 739 -4.94 4.53 56.29
N GLN A 740 -4.53 3.36 55.80
CA GLN A 740 -3.72 2.40 56.57
C GLN A 740 -2.25 2.73 56.57
N ASN A 741 -1.67 2.93 55.38
CA ASN A 741 -0.26 3.26 55.23
C ASN A 741 -0.08 4.46 54.31
N ARG A 742 1.00 5.21 54.58
CA ARG A 742 1.48 6.33 53.77
C ARG A 742 2.95 6.06 53.43
N LEU A 743 3.18 5.48 52.27
CA LEU A 743 4.52 5.09 51.83
C LEU A 743 5.16 6.29 51.15
N THR A 744 6.20 6.86 51.76
CA THR A 744 7.00 7.97 51.18
C THR A 744 8.29 7.46 50.54
N SER A 745 8.59 6.18 50.69
CA SER A 745 9.74 5.50 50.08
C SER A 745 9.41 4.04 49.74
N LEU A 746 10.12 3.52 48.74
CA LEU A 746 10.17 2.11 48.37
C LEU A 746 11.62 1.76 48.05
N ALA A 747 12.10 0.57 48.44
CA ALA A 747 13.48 0.14 48.22
C ALA A 747 14.51 1.17 48.73
N GLU A 748 14.24 1.74 49.92
CA GLU A 748 15.03 2.83 50.54
C GLU A 748 15.11 4.13 49.72
N THR A 749 14.43 4.18 48.58
CA THR A 749 14.39 5.32 47.66
C THR A 749 13.14 6.14 47.93
N LYS A 750 13.30 7.45 48.10
CA LYS A 750 12.16 8.35 48.26
C LYS A 750 11.29 8.33 47.01
N LEU A 751 10.00 8.18 47.20
CA LEU A 751 9.04 8.40 46.15
C LEU A 751 9.04 9.87 45.77
N LYS A 752 9.01 10.15 44.48
CA LYS A 752 8.95 11.50 43.94
C LYS A 752 7.86 11.50 42.89
N ARG A 753 6.69 12.06 43.23
CA ARG A 753 5.53 12.09 42.34
C ARG A 753 5.20 10.71 41.76
N PRO A 754 4.97 9.67 42.59
CA PRO A 754 4.63 8.36 42.07
C PRO A 754 3.41 8.49 41.15
N HIS A 755 3.55 8.08 39.90
CA HIS A 755 2.64 8.51 38.83
C HIS A 755 1.63 7.43 38.46
N ASP A 756 2.08 6.17 38.45
CA ASP A 756 1.23 5.02 38.19
C ASP A 756 1.55 3.86 39.15
N ILE A 757 0.58 2.96 39.28
CA ILE A 757 0.68 1.73 40.05
C ILE A 757 -0.18 0.61 39.44
N VAL A 758 0.44 -0.53 39.16
CA VAL A 758 -0.22 -1.70 38.57
C VAL A 758 0.04 -2.97 39.37
N PHE A 759 -0.88 -3.92 39.29
CA PHE A 759 -0.79 -5.22 39.93
C PHE A 759 -0.73 -6.32 38.87
N ASP A 760 0.33 -7.11 38.89
CA ASP A 760 0.46 -8.29 38.05
C ASP A 760 -0.21 -9.50 38.74
N GLN A 761 -1.34 -9.94 38.19
CA GLN A 761 -2.07 -11.09 38.71
C GLN A 761 -1.28 -12.40 38.61
N SER A 762 -0.40 -12.54 37.62
CA SER A 762 0.32 -13.78 37.35
C SER A 762 1.45 -14.02 38.35
N THR A 763 2.16 -12.96 38.73
CA THR A 763 3.28 -13.04 39.66
C THR A 763 2.89 -12.62 41.07
N GLY A 764 1.84 -11.81 41.21
CA GLY A 764 1.39 -11.17 42.45
C GLY A 764 2.21 -9.92 42.82
N TRP A 765 2.98 -9.34 41.90
CA TRP A 765 3.80 -8.16 42.17
C TRP A 765 3.02 -6.86 41.93
N LEU A 766 3.24 -5.87 42.79
CA LEU A 766 2.91 -4.48 42.52
C LEU A 766 4.11 -3.78 41.88
N TYR A 767 3.82 -2.91 40.92
CA TYR A 767 4.79 -2.04 40.28
C TYR A 767 4.35 -0.60 40.43
N SER A 768 5.25 0.29 40.85
CA SER A 768 4.99 1.74 40.89
C SER A 768 6.17 2.52 40.35
N LEU A 769 5.93 3.67 39.73
CA LEU A 769 6.96 4.43 39.03
C LEU A 769 7.22 5.80 39.65
N ASN A 770 8.48 6.19 39.74
CA ASN A 770 8.90 7.58 39.85
C ASN A 770 9.14 8.12 38.43
N PRO A 771 8.39 9.15 37.98
CA PRO A 771 8.33 9.51 36.57
C PRO A 771 9.61 10.16 36.06
N ASP A 772 10.14 11.15 36.80
CA ASP A 772 11.31 11.96 36.39
C ASP A 772 12.64 11.20 36.54
N SER A 773 12.76 10.33 37.53
CA SER A 773 13.94 9.45 37.66
C SER A 773 13.80 8.16 36.85
N THR A 774 12.60 7.89 36.30
CA THR A 774 12.26 6.69 35.53
C THR A 774 12.59 5.38 36.27
N GLN A 775 12.55 5.45 37.61
CA GLN A 775 12.75 4.30 38.48
C GLN A 775 11.41 3.58 38.65
N VAL A 776 11.41 2.27 38.46
CA VAL A 776 10.25 1.42 38.72
C VAL A 776 10.53 0.55 39.94
N PHE A 777 9.61 0.54 40.88
CA PHE A 777 9.68 -0.25 42.11
C PHE A 777 8.81 -1.47 41.98
N ARG A 778 9.30 -2.63 42.41
CA ARG A 778 8.54 -3.89 42.47
C ARG A 778 8.43 -4.39 43.90
N PHE A 779 7.23 -4.64 44.40
CA PHE A 779 6.98 -5.06 45.80
C PHE A 779 5.69 -5.88 45.96
N LYS A 780 5.54 -6.64 47.05
CA LYS A 780 4.33 -7.47 47.29
C LYS A 780 3.26 -6.77 48.13
N THR A 781 3.69 -6.06 49.17
CA THR A 781 2.83 -5.42 50.17
C THR A 781 3.54 -4.22 50.77
N ALA A 782 2.78 -3.30 51.37
CA ALA A 782 3.20 -2.03 51.96
C ALA A 782 4.15 -2.13 53.18
N GLY A 783 5.33 -2.76 53.05
CA GLY A 783 6.41 -2.62 54.05
C GLY A 783 7.25 -3.86 54.37
N LYS A 784 7.65 -4.69 53.39
CA LYS A 784 8.55 -5.83 53.67
C LYS A 784 9.83 -5.91 52.84
N THR A 785 9.80 -5.58 51.56
CA THR A 785 10.96 -5.45 50.67
C THR A 785 10.48 -4.88 49.34
N ALA A 786 11.33 -4.15 48.62
CA ALA A 786 11.06 -3.73 47.26
C ALA A 786 12.36 -3.73 46.45
N ASP A 787 12.25 -4.10 45.17
CA ASP A 787 13.34 -4.01 44.20
C ASP A 787 13.17 -2.75 43.36
N VAL A 788 14.27 -2.26 42.76
CA VAL A 788 14.26 -1.11 41.86
C VAL A 788 14.87 -1.46 40.51
N LEU A 789 14.18 -1.06 39.44
CA LEU A 789 14.68 -1.01 38.08
C LEU A 789 14.95 0.45 37.71
N ASP A 790 16.17 0.75 37.27
CA ASP A 790 16.59 2.10 36.88
C ASP A 790 16.67 2.21 35.35
N LEU A 791 15.82 3.05 34.76
CA LEU A 791 15.78 3.31 33.31
C LEU A 791 16.30 4.70 32.93
N SER A 792 16.91 5.42 33.87
CA SER A 792 17.30 6.84 33.72
C SER A 792 18.29 7.11 32.59
N ARG A 793 19.05 6.08 32.18
CA ARG A 793 19.97 6.17 31.03
C ARG A 793 19.26 6.16 29.68
N HIS A 794 18.02 5.72 29.64
CA HIS A 794 17.28 5.48 28.41
C HIS A 794 16.05 6.35 28.28
N LEU A 795 15.41 6.68 29.40
CA LEU A 795 14.19 7.46 29.45
C LEU A 795 14.45 8.78 30.18
N GLY A 796 13.86 9.88 29.71
CA GLY A 796 13.85 11.16 30.42
C GLY A 796 12.68 11.28 31.39
N TYR A 797 11.48 10.88 30.94
CA TYR A 797 10.26 10.92 31.74
C TYR A 797 9.35 9.76 31.35
N SER A 798 8.88 9.00 32.36
CA SER A 798 7.96 7.86 32.21
C SER A 798 6.61 8.16 32.85
N ARG A 799 5.50 7.70 32.25
CA ARG A 799 4.16 8.10 32.69
C ARG A 799 3.25 6.96 33.15
N ALA A 800 3.35 5.81 32.51
CA ALA A 800 2.49 4.66 32.78
C ALA A 800 3.27 3.34 32.90
N LEU A 801 2.62 2.36 33.49
CA LEU A 801 3.04 0.97 33.55
C LEU A 801 1.93 0.07 33.02
N THR A 802 2.32 -0.99 32.33
CA THR A 802 1.36 -1.96 31.80
C THR A 802 1.87 -3.36 32.06
N VAL A 803 0.97 -4.28 32.43
CA VAL A 803 1.30 -5.70 32.56
C VAL A 803 0.47 -6.51 31.59
N VAL A 804 1.14 -7.21 30.67
CA VAL A 804 0.51 -8.08 29.69
C VAL A 804 1.18 -9.45 29.75
N ASN A 805 0.39 -10.50 29.98
CA ASN A 805 0.88 -11.89 30.05
C ASN A 805 2.08 -12.07 31.01
N GLY A 806 2.05 -11.42 32.17
CA GLY A 806 3.11 -11.48 33.19
C GLY A 806 4.39 -10.71 32.83
N ARG A 807 4.35 -9.89 31.77
CA ARG A 807 5.46 -9.03 31.36
C ARG A 807 5.13 -7.57 31.63
N LEU A 808 6.09 -6.86 32.23
CA LEU A 808 5.98 -5.44 32.53
C LEU A 808 6.47 -4.59 31.35
N TYR A 809 5.70 -3.56 31.02
CA TYR A 809 6.05 -2.52 30.06
C TYR A 809 6.07 -1.17 30.76
N VAL A 810 7.11 -0.37 30.51
CA VAL A 810 7.27 0.98 31.08
C VAL A 810 7.18 2.01 29.97
N ILE A 811 6.25 2.96 30.11
CA ILE A 811 5.90 3.89 29.03
C ILE A 811 6.75 5.16 29.17
N GLY A 812 7.79 5.25 28.35
CA GLY A 812 8.70 6.40 28.19
C GLY A 812 8.04 7.52 27.40
N SER A 813 7.14 8.24 28.05
CA SER A 813 6.30 9.28 27.46
C SER A 813 7.06 10.26 26.59
N SER A 814 8.02 10.99 27.17
CA SER A 814 8.52 12.23 26.57
C SER A 814 9.32 11.99 25.28
N ILE A 815 9.94 10.81 25.20
CA ILE A 815 10.70 10.32 24.05
C ILE A 815 9.90 9.36 23.15
N GLY A 816 8.63 9.06 23.47
CA GLY A 816 7.79 8.17 22.67
C GLY A 816 8.34 6.74 22.59
N ALA A 817 8.74 6.16 23.71
CA ALA A 817 9.29 4.80 23.76
C ALA A 817 8.54 3.91 24.75
N VAL A 818 8.57 2.60 24.51
CA VAL A 818 8.06 1.58 25.44
C VAL A 818 9.20 0.63 25.80
N VAL A 819 9.44 0.45 27.09
CA VAL A 819 10.46 -0.47 27.60
C VAL A 819 9.78 -1.77 28.02
N GLU A 820 10.05 -2.84 27.30
CA GLU A 820 9.65 -4.20 27.63
C GLU A 820 10.67 -4.82 28.60
N VAL A 821 10.26 -5.09 29.84
CA VAL A 821 11.14 -5.67 30.86
C VAL A 821 11.21 -7.18 30.68
N ILE A 822 12.39 -7.68 30.33
CA ILE A 822 12.65 -9.11 30.08
C ILE A 822 12.95 -9.82 31.41
N ASP A 823 13.83 -9.23 32.22
CA ASP A 823 14.14 -9.71 33.57
C ASP A 823 14.40 -8.51 34.48
N PHE A 824 13.46 -8.26 35.39
CA PHE A 824 13.54 -7.13 36.32
C PHE A 824 14.72 -7.26 37.29
N GLY A 825 15.03 -8.48 37.76
CA GLY A 825 16.09 -8.71 38.75
C GLY A 825 17.49 -8.54 38.16
N LYS A 826 17.65 -8.85 36.87
CA LYS A 826 18.90 -8.65 36.12
C LYS A 826 18.98 -7.29 35.44
N GLN A 827 17.94 -6.46 35.53
CA GLN A 827 17.80 -5.22 34.77
C GLN A 827 17.94 -5.41 33.25
N GLU A 828 17.38 -6.50 32.71
CA GLU A 828 17.37 -6.78 31.27
C GLU A 828 16.04 -6.32 30.66
N TYR A 829 16.13 -5.56 29.57
CA TYR A 829 14.97 -4.99 28.89
C TYR A 829 15.22 -4.75 27.40
N LYS A 830 14.13 -4.57 26.65
CA LYS A 830 14.12 -4.18 25.23
C LYS A 830 13.36 -2.86 25.08
N ILE A 831 13.87 -1.96 24.22
CA ILE A 831 13.26 -0.66 23.98
C ILE A 831 12.61 -0.65 22.60
N HIS A 832 11.33 -0.28 22.55
CA HIS A 832 10.53 -0.10 21.35
C HIS A 832 10.27 1.40 21.16
N ASN A 833 10.96 2.02 20.21
CA ASN A 833 10.78 3.44 19.90
C ASN A 833 9.62 3.63 18.93
N SER A 834 8.79 4.65 19.16
CA SER A 834 7.75 5.04 18.22
C SER A 834 8.32 5.63 16.94
N PHE A 835 7.64 5.40 15.83
CA PHE A 835 7.92 5.98 14.53
C PHE A 835 7.99 7.52 14.59
N GLU A 836 8.94 8.08 13.86
CA GLU A 836 9.13 9.53 13.70
C GLU A 836 9.06 10.34 15.01
N LYS A 837 9.72 9.89 16.08
CA LYS A 837 9.91 10.75 17.24
C LYS A 837 10.74 11.99 16.84
N LYS A 838 10.21 13.19 17.07
CA LYS A 838 10.83 14.45 16.61
C LYS A 838 11.56 15.20 17.71
N LYS A 839 10.97 15.23 18.90
CA LYS A 839 11.47 16.04 20.02
C LYS A 839 11.03 15.47 21.36
N ASP A 840 11.95 15.47 22.32
CA ASP A 840 11.64 15.22 23.73
C ASP A 840 10.76 16.35 24.29
N ALA A 841 9.55 16.00 24.73
CA ALA A 841 8.56 16.96 25.21
C ALA A 841 7.56 16.31 26.18
N PRO A 842 7.06 17.05 27.19
CA PRO A 842 6.10 16.52 28.16
C PRO A 842 4.69 16.33 27.56
N ALA A 843 4.34 17.10 26.53
CA ALA A 843 3.10 17.04 25.76
C ALA A 843 3.32 17.70 24.39
N GLY A 844 2.40 17.54 23.44
CA GLY A 844 2.58 18.12 22.11
C GLY A 844 1.49 17.80 21.09
N SER A 845 1.94 17.51 19.86
CA SER A 845 1.11 17.01 18.76
C SER A 845 1.93 16.03 17.95
N TRP A 846 1.26 15.19 17.16
CA TRP A 846 1.96 14.29 16.24
C TRP A 846 2.96 15.04 15.34
N LYS A 847 2.57 16.20 14.82
CA LYS A 847 3.41 17.00 13.92
C LYS A 847 4.60 17.65 14.63
N SER A 848 4.44 18.17 15.84
CA SER A 848 5.49 18.91 16.54
C SER A 848 6.46 18.00 17.31
N THR A 849 5.98 16.92 17.91
CA THR A 849 6.78 16.11 18.85
C THR A 849 6.95 14.65 18.44
N GLY A 850 6.15 14.14 17.50
CA GLY A 850 5.88 12.70 17.41
C GLY A 850 5.00 12.24 18.59
N LEU A 851 4.85 10.92 18.80
CA LEU A 851 4.08 10.40 19.94
C LEU A 851 4.69 10.89 21.27
N VAL A 852 3.81 11.27 22.19
CA VAL A 852 4.15 11.61 23.59
C VAL A 852 3.27 10.72 24.46
N LEU A 853 3.69 9.46 24.60
CA LEU A 853 2.83 8.39 25.07
C LEU A 853 2.32 8.66 26.50
N ASN A 854 1.01 8.65 26.69
CA ASN A 854 0.39 8.69 28.01
C ASN A 854 0.34 7.30 28.61
N ASP A 855 -0.17 6.35 27.84
CA ASP A 855 -0.32 4.96 28.23
C ASP A 855 -0.28 4.05 26.99
N VAL A 856 0.04 2.77 27.19
CA VAL A 856 0.03 1.74 26.15
C VAL A 856 -0.46 0.42 26.72
N ASP A 857 -1.67 -0.01 26.37
CA ASP A 857 -2.29 -1.21 26.94
C ASP A 857 -2.74 -2.23 25.89
N PHE A 858 -2.90 -3.49 26.28
CA PHE A 858 -3.25 -4.58 25.37
C PHE A 858 -4.69 -5.05 25.61
N PHE A 859 -5.47 -5.06 24.53
CA PHE A 859 -6.87 -5.47 24.58
C PHE A 859 -7.26 -6.21 23.29
N GLN A 860 -7.87 -7.39 23.43
CA GLN A 860 -8.41 -8.20 22.32
C GLN A 860 -7.48 -8.29 21.08
N GLY A 861 -6.24 -8.72 21.31
CA GLY A 861 -5.27 -9.00 20.24
C GLY A 861 -4.52 -7.78 19.71
N HIS A 862 -4.76 -6.58 20.24
CA HIS A 862 -4.12 -5.35 19.78
C HIS A 862 -3.55 -4.54 20.95
N TRP A 863 -2.48 -3.82 20.67
CA TRP A 863 -1.99 -2.73 21.51
C TRP A 863 -2.73 -1.45 21.19
N TYR A 864 -3.03 -0.68 22.23
CA TYR A 864 -3.64 0.63 22.17
C TYR A 864 -2.71 1.61 22.85
N ALA A 865 -2.48 2.76 22.24
CA ALA A 865 -1.64 3.78 22.83
C ALA A 865 -2.34 5.15 22.81
N THR A 866 -2.18 5.89 23.90
CA THR A 866 -2.66 7.27 24.03
C THR A 866 -1.48 8.22 24.01
N SER A 867 -1.67 9.46 23.55
CA SER A 867 -0.65 10.51 23.63
C SER A 867 -1.17 11.76 24.33
N TYR A 868 -0.28 12.45 25.07
CA TYR A 868 -0.58 13.73 25.71
C TYR A 868 -0.55 14.86 24.69
N PHE A 869 -1.61 14.95 23.89
CA PHE A 869 -1.80 16.04 22.94
C PHE A 869 -2.91 16.98 23.40
N CYS A 870 -2.61 18.26 23.48
CA CYS A 870 -3.55 19.30 23.89
C CYS A 870 -3.25 20.64 23.21
N PRO A 871 -4.24 21.54 23.10
CA PRO A 871 -4.09 22.83 22.42
C PRO A 871 -2.88 23.64 22.88
N THR A 872 -2.68 23.79 24.19
CA THR A 872 -1.58 24.58 24.77
C THR A 872 -0.19 24.12 24.27
N TYR A 873 0.01 22.82 24.05
CA TYR A 873 1.31 22.27 23.64
C TYR A 873 1.42 22.02 22.13
N ALA A 874 0.29 21.98 21.41
CA ALA A 874 0.27 21.76 19.97
C ALA A 874 0.48 23.06 19.16
N GLY A 875 0.19 24.22 19.74
CA GLY A 875 0.22 25.49 19.01
C GLY A 875 -0.81 25.50 17.89
N HIS A 876 -0.38 25.74 16.65
CA HIS A 876 -1.26 25.72 15.46
C HIS A 876 -1.44 24.32 14.84
N GLN A 877 -0.79 23.29 15.39
CA GLN A 877 -0.84 21.92 14.86
C GLN A 877 -2.09 21.17 15.34
N ASN A 878 -2.51 20.15 14.59
CA ASN A 878 -3.62 19.29 14.96
C ASN A 878 -3.26 18.42 16.19
N TYR A 879 -3.93 18.66 17.32
CA TYR A 879 -3.77 17.90 18.56
C TYR A 879 -4.68 16.66 18.65
N ASP A 880 -5.60 16.49 17.71
CA ASP A 880 -6.47 15.32 17.64
C ASP A 880 -5.92 14.24 16.70
N GLU A 881 -4.83 14.48 15.98
CA GLU A 881 -4.16 13.47 15.14
C GLU A 881 -3.29 12.54 16.00
N ASN A 882 -3.49 11.21 15.89
CA ASN A 882 -2.74 10.15 16.58
C ASN A 882 -2.70 10.26 18.12
N LYS A 883 -3.65 10.95 18.75
CA LYS A 883 -3.73 11.00 20.22
C LYS A 883 -4.25 9.70 20.84
N PHE A 884 -4.92 8.86 20.05
CA PHE A 884 -5.36 7.52 20.43
C PHE A 884 -5.19 6.58 19.23
N ILE A 885 -4.29 5.61 19.32
CA ILE A 885 -3.92 4.73 18.21
C ILE A 885 -4.03 3.25 18.60
N ARG A 886 -4.15 2.38 17.60
CA ARG A 886 -4.17 0.92 17.76
C ARG A 886 -3.23 0.22 16.78
N PHE A 887 -2.45 -0.75 17.24
CA PHE A 887 -1.50 -1.52 16.43
C PHE A 887 -1.37 -2.98 16.90
N GLN A 888 -0.81 -3.87 16.09
CA GLN A 888 -0.74 -5.31 16.42
C GLN A 888 0.61 -5.70 17.04
N THR A 889 1.71 -5.13 16.53
CA THR A 889 3.06 -5.54 16.90
C THR A 889 3.94 -4.34 17.27
N TRP A 890 5.01 -4.57 18.04
CA TRP A 890 5.97 -3.50 18.32
C TRP A 890 6.70 -2.99 17.07
N GLN A 891 6.73 -3.78 15.99
CA GLN A 891 7.25 -3.33 14.69
C GLN A 891 6.32 -2.28 14.08
N ASP A 892 5.00 -2.45 14.20
CA ASP A 892 4.01 -1.47 13.74
C ASP A 892 4.19 -0.11 14.42
N LEU A 893 4.43 -0.10 15.75
CA LEU A 893 4.74 1.11 16.51
C LEU A 893 6.04 1.77 16.01
N LYS A 894 7.03 0.97 15.61
CA LYS A 894 8.32 1.47 15.11
C LYS A 894 8.22 2.03 13.69
N GLU A 895 7.32 1.50 12.88
CA GLU A 895 7.16 1.83 11.45
C GLU A 895 6.05 2.85 11.17
N GLY A 896 5.19 3.17 12.14
CA GLY A 896 4.11 4.13 11.92
C GLY A 896 2.83 3.49 11.39
N THR A 897 2.68 2.18 11.57
CA THR A 897 1.61 1.37 10.97
C THR A 897 0.52 1.10 12.00
N TRP A 898 -0.32 2.09 12.29
CA TRP A 898 -1.39 1.97 13.27
C TRP A 898 -2.71 2.57 12.76
N ASP A 899 -3.81 2.15 13.35
CA ASP A 899 -5.10 2.80 13.19
C ASP A 899 -5.17 4.02 14.10
N ASP A 900 -5.50 5.19 13.54
CA ASP A 900 -5.79 6.37 14.34
C ASP A 900 -7.27 6.35 14.78
N LEU A 901 -7.48 6.08 16.06
CA LEU A 901 -8.78 6.00 16.71
C LEU A 901 -9.20 7.34 17.34
N SER A 902 -8.42 8.40 17.14
CA SER A 902 -8.64 9.69 17.83
C SER A 902 -10.00 10.31 17.55
N ARG A 903 -10.58 10.06 16.37
CA ARG A 903 -11.94 10.51 15.98
C ARG A 903 -13.05 9.99 16.90
N PHE A 904 -12.81 8.89 17.61
CA PHE A 904 -13.80 8.30 18.51
C PHE A 904 -13.85 8.98 19.89
N LEU A 905 -12.89 9.86 20.16
CA LEU A 905 -12.87 10.70 21.35
C LEU A 905 -13.18 12.15 20.97
N PRO A 906 -13.86 12.92 21.83
CA PRO A 906 -14.09 14.32 21.55
C PRO A 906 -12.80 15.12 21.35
N SER A 907 -12.89 16.18 20.55
CA SER A 907 -11.77 17.12 20.37
C SER A 907 -11.39 17.79 21.70
N LYS A 908 -10.13 18.21 21.83
CA LYS A 908 -9.53 18.92 23.00
C LYS A 908 -9.36 18.10 24.27
N VAL A 909 -9.80 16.84 24.29
CA VAL A 909 -9.56 15.95 25.42
C VAL A 909 -8.23 15.22 25.25
N VAL A 910 -7.53 15.04 26.37
CA VAL A 910 -6.35 14.19 26.50
C VAL A 910 -6.81 12.82 26.96
N PRO A 911 -6.68 11.75 26.15
CA PRO A 911 -6.79 10.40 26.66
C PRO A 911 -5.58 10.09 27.54
N TYR A 912 -5.85 9.75 28.79
CA TYR A 912 -4.85 9.54 29.82
C TYR A 912 -4.55 8.05 29.97
N TYR A 913 -5.01 7.39 31.04
CA TYR A 913 -4.84 5.96 31.21
C TYR A 913 -5.90 5.12 30.50
N LEU A 914 -5.45 3.96 30.06
CA LEU A 914 -6.21 2.87 29.51
C LEU A 914 -6.39 1.80 30.61
N THR A 915 -7.55 1.16 30.65
CA THR A 915 -7.80 0.09 31.62
C THR A 915 -8.58 -1.04 30.94
N PRO A 916 -7.93 -2.16 30.62
CA PRO A 916 -8.63 -3.35 30.13
C PRO A 916 -9.55 -3.92 31.21
N GLY A 917 -10.81 -4.23 30.85
CA GLY A 917 -11.80 -4.88 31.71
C GLY A 917 -12.61 -5.93 30.95
N GLU A 918 -13.59 -6.56 31.62
CA GLU A 918 -14.41 -7.62 31.01
C GLU A 918 -15.13 -7.13 29.75
N GLY A 919 -14.60 -7.52 28.58
CA GLY A 919 -15.17 -7.23 27.26
C GLY A 919 -15.01 -5.78 26.77
N ALA A 920 -14.28 -4.92 27.47
CA ALA A 920 -14.09 -3.52 27.07
C ALA A 920 -12.72 -2.95 27.49
N LEU A 921 -12.28 -1.91 26.77
CA LEU A 921 -11.15 -1.07 27.14
C LEU A 921 -11.68 0.29 27.64
N PHE A 922 -11.42 0.63 28.89
CA PHE A 922 -11.84 1.91 29.47
C PHE A 922 -10.76 2.96 29.25
N ILE A 923 -11.19 4.19 28.94
CA ILE A 923 -10.31 5.29 28.55
C ILE A 923 -10.67 6.50 29.42
N ALA A 924 -9.83 6.82 30.40
CA ALA A 924 -9.98 8.04 31.18
C ALA A 924 -9.51 9.23 30.33
N VAL A 925 -10.32 10.28 30.26
CA VAL A 925 -9.99 11.50 29.50
C VAL A 925 -10.25 12.73 30.36
N PHE A 926 -9.46 13.79 30.14
CA PHE A 926 -9.74 15.11 30.71
C PHE A 926 -9.42 16.22 29.72
N ASN A 927 -10.00 17.39 29.97
CA ASN A 927 -9.70 18.60 29.21
C ASN A 927 -8.54 19.37 29.88
N HIS A 928 -7.37 19.37 29.26
CA HIS A 928 -6.19 20.05 29.80
C HIS A 928 -6.39 21.57 29.97
N GLU A 929 -7.07 22.19 29.00
CA GLU A 929 -7.26 23.64 28.98
C GLU A 929 -8.25 24.10 30.06
N HIS A 930 -9.26 23.26 30.32
CA HIS A 930 -10.32 23.54 31.29
C HIS A 930 -10.66 22.29 32.11
N PRO A 931 -9.80 21.89 33.06
CA PRO A 931 -10.07 20.75 33.92
C PRO A 931 -11.40 20.94 34.66
N GLY A 932 -12.20 19.88 34.76
CA GLY A 932 -13.53 19.91 35.35
C GLY A 932 -14.68 20.10 34.36
N THR A 933 -14.40 20.42 33.09
CA THR A 933 -15.45 20.71 32.09
C THR A 933 -15.85 19.50 31.25
N PHE A 934 -14.91 18.60 30.96
CA PHE A 934 -15.15 17.44 30.09
C PHE A 934 -14.27 16.25 30.48
N ASP A 935 -14.30 15.89 31.75
CA ASP A 935 -13.44 14.84 32.27
C ASP A 935 -14.28 13.62 32.60
N LYS A 936 -14.04 12.56 31.84
CA LYS A 936 -14.95 11.44 31.69
C LYS A 936 -14.16 10.15 31.48
N VAL A 937 -14.86 9.04 31.61
CA VAL A 937 -14.40 7.71 31.22
C VAL A 937 -15.22 7.28 30.02
N TYR A 938 -14.54 6.91 28.94
CA TYR A 938 -15.12 6.24 27.78
C TYR A 938 -14.88 4.74 27.87
N ARG A 939 -15.72 3.94 27.20
CA ARG A 939 -15.48 2.51 27.00
C ARG A 939 -15.41 2.24 25.51
N LEU A 940 -14.42 1.46 25.11
CA LEU A 940 -14.27 0.90 23.78
C LEU A 940 -14.65 -0.58 23.83
N THR A 941 -15.55 -1.00 22.94
CA THR A 941 -15.92 -2.39 22.69
C THR A 941 -15.65 -2.74 21.23
N ILE A 942 -15.41 -4.02 20.94
CA ILE A 942 -15.27 -4.54 19.58
C ILE A 942 -16.46 -5.48 19.34
N SER A 943 -17.33 -5.17 18.38
CA SER A 943 -18.38 -6.10 17.94
C SER A 943 -17.76 -7.18 17.05
N GLU A 944 -18.21 -8.42 17.25
CA GLU A 944 -17.85 -9.57 16.40
C GLU A 944 -18.37 -9.43 14.97
#